data_AF-A0A2D9T9H6-F1
#
_entry.id   AF-A0A2D9T9H6-F1
#
_cell.length_a   1.000
_cell.length_b   1.000
_cell.length_c   1.000
_cell.angle_alpha   90.00
_cell.angle_beta   90.00
_cell.angle_gamma   90.00
#
_symmetry.space_group_name_H-M   'P 1'
#
loop_
_entity.id
_entity.type
_entity.pdbx_description
1 polymer ?
#
loop_
_entity_poly.entity_id
_entity_poly.type
_entity_poly.pdbx_seq_one_letter_code
_entity_poly.pdbx_strand_id
1 'polypeptide(L)'
;MAADTTKPFYVTTPIYYVNDKPHIGHAYSTVAADVLARYARLRGRPTRFLTGTDEHGQKIEERAKELGEDPAEFVDRMSPPFKEAFEQLNCSFDDYIRTTEARHESEVQELWQMLEASGDIYLGEYEGWYSVADEAFITETEYEELDEVTKKKVKRVAEPSYFFKLSAYGEKLLEFYEAHPDFVQPAGRFNEVKAFVKGGLRDLSISRTSFTWGVPVPGDEKHVMYVWLDALTNYISALGGPADPGASPLYDKFWGEGAEQVHIVGKDILRFHAVYWPAFLLSAGITPPTRVWAHGWLTINGEKMSKRLGNFIPPKPLVDAFGVDVVRYYLMREVGFGQDGDFAHKHVLARYNGELANGLGNLLNRMVTSIVRKQLDGKVPEPGEPTEDEKQLLLTAQRAATEAAKHMDDVQPHRALEKIWELVGATNRYVDQTAPWALAKNGETEKLGRVAYTVLEALRWVSVMIAPFMPDKAKGLREQLGLDDLAVTEGTDHWPEAWGELPVGTQTQPGDPLFPRLHPKEQAKLFAGFGLGPDGEKLPAEGDAPAEAKTKTKKAKKSKKAEPLPEGCIAFDQFLAVELRVGLVRSAEPVEGSDKLLKLAIDLGEEKPRQVVAGIRKHYAPDDLVDKRVVVVANLAPRKIFGLESQGMVLAASTDDAFSVLTVEAEIPPGTRAS
;
A
#
# COMPACT_ATOMS: atom_id res chain seq x y z
N MET A 1 -21.56 4.62 -15.03
CA MET A 1 -21.74 3.78 -16.22
C MET A 1 -21.83 2.35 -15.72
N ALA A 2 -22.86 1.62 -16.13
CA ALA A 2 -23.00 0.21 -15.80
C ALA A 2 -21.74 -0.55 -16.23
N ALA A 3 -21.27 -1.49 -15.41
CA ALA A 3 -20.14 -2.33 -15.76
C ALA A 3 -20.55 -3.28 -16.90
N ASP A 4 -19.57 -3.71 -17.69
CA ASP A 4 -19.77 -4.89 -18.52
C ASP A 4 -19.83 -6.12 -17.60
N THR A 5 -21.04 -6.52 -17.23
CA THR A 5 -21.31 -7.65 -16.34
C THR A 5 -20.95 -9.00 -16.96
N THR A 6 -20.63 -9.05 -18.26
CA THR A 6 -20.28 -10.29 -18.96
C THR A 6 -18.78 -10.54 -19.03
N LYS A 7 -17.96 -9.49 -18.89
CA LYS A 7 -16.50 -9.56 -19.02
C LYS A 7 -15.85 -10.28 -17.83
N PRO A 8 -15.27 -11.48 -18.00
CA PRO A 8 -14.60 -12.20 -16.93
C PRO A 8 -13.44 -11.37 -16.34
N PHE A 9 -13.28 -11.44 -15.03
CA PHE A 9 -12.23 -10.76 -14.29
C PHE A 9 -11.39 -11.78 -13.54
N TYR A 10 -10.10 -11.84 -13.85
CA TYR A 10 -9.14 -12.69 -13.17
C TYR A 10 -8.08 -11.82 -12.52
N VAL A 11 -8.06 -11.80 -11.18
CA VAL A 11 -7.07 -11.05 -10.41
C VAL A 11 -6.16 -12.00 -9.65
N THR A 12 -4.86 -11.72 -9.66
CA THR A 12 -3.87 -12.56 -8.96
C THR A 12 -2.96 -11.72 -8.08
N THR A 13 -2.47 -12.32 -6.99
CA THR A 13 -1.32 -11.81 -6.24
C THR A 13 -0.02 -12.39 -6.80
N PRO A 14 1.16 -11.96 -6.32
CA PRO A 14 2.33 -12.82 -6.39
C PRO A 14 2.07 -14.07 -5.55
N ILE A 15 2.70 -15.18 -5.89
CA ILE A 15 2.83 -16.29 -4.94
C ILE A 15 4.04 -16.03 -4.03
N TYR A 16 3.89 -16.36 -2.75
CA TYR A 16 4.83 -15.92 -1.73
C TYR A 16 5.85 -16.99 -1.37
N TYR A 17 7.12 -16.62 -1.35
CA TYR A 17 8.21 -17.53 -0.98
C TYR A 17 8.09 -17.97 0.49
N VAL A 18 8.04 -19.28 0.74
CA VAL A 18 7.75 -19.85 2.07
C VAL A 18 8.97 -20.05 2.97
N ASN A 19 10.04 -19.30 2.73
CA ASN A 19 11.21 -19.34 3.60
C ASN A 19 10.93 -18.72 4.99
N ASP A 20 9.85 -17.94 5.12
CA ASP A 20 9.49 -17.29 6.37
C ASP A 20 7.99 -17.00 6.54
N LYS A 21 7.57 -16.59 7.74
CA LYS A 21 6.18 -16.26 8.09
C LYS A 21 5.64 -15.03 7.34
N PRO A 22 4.31 -14.93 7.12
CA PRO A 22 3.71 -13.78 6.45
C PRO A 22 3.77 -12.49 7.28
N HIS A 23 3.91 -11.35 6.59
CA HIS A 23 3.86 -10.01 7.18
C HIS A 23 2.88 -9.09 6.44
N ILE A 24 2.72 -7.87 6.95
CA ILE A 24 1.78 -6.88 6.42
C ILE A 24 2.05 -6.46 4.96
N GLY A 25 3.26 -6.72 4.43
CA GLY A 25 3.59 -6.49 3.01
C GLY A 25 2.94 -7.53 2.09
N HIS A 26 2.91 -8.80 2.49
CA HIS A 26 2.15 -9.83 1.80
C HIS A 26 0.64 -9.53 1.89
N ALA A 27 0.18 -9.16 3.09
CA ALA A 27 -1.20 -8.75 3.32
C ALA A 27 -1.63 -7.59 2.41
N TYR A 28 -0.76 -6.60 2.17
CA TYR A 28 -1.08 -5.46 1.32
C TYR A 28 -1.45 -5.86 -0.10
N SER A 29 -0.64 -6.73 -0.73
CA SER A 29 -0.90 -7.23 -2.08
C SER A 29 -2.17 -8.09 -2.11
N THR A 30 -2.33 -9.00 -1.15
CA THR A 30 -3.50 -9.90 -1.09
C THR A 30 -4.81 -9.16 -0.79
N VAL A 31 -4.81 -8.19 0.11
CA VAL A 31 -5.99 -7.37 0.41
C VAL A 31 -6.36 -6.51 -0.78
N ALA A 32 -5.39 -5.94 -1.50
CA ALA A 32 -5.68 -5.17 -2.72
C ALA A 32 -6.36 -6.04 -3.79
N ALA A 33 -5.82 -7.22 -4.07
CA ALA A 33 -6.43 -8.16 -5.01
C ALA A 33 -7.84 -8.60 -4.55
N ASP A 34 -8.03 -8.86 -3.26
CA ASP A 34 -9.34 -9.19 -2.70
C ASP A 34 -10.36 -8.05 -2.82
N VAL A 35 -9.95 -6.80 -2.56
CA VAL A 35 -10.82 -5.62 -2.72
C VAL A 35 -11.26 -5.50 -4.19
N LEU A 36 -10.35 -5.69 -5.15
CA LEU A 36 -10.69 -5.68 -6.57
C LEU A 36 -11.61 -6.84 -6.95
N ALA A 37 -11.37 -8.03 -6.43
CA ALA A 37 -12.22 -9.20 -6.67
C ALA A 37 -13.64 -8.98 -6.12
N ARG A 38 -13.77 -8.51 -4.88
CA ARG A 38 -15.06 -8.18 -4.26
C ARG A 38 -15.80 -7.09 -5.02
N TYR A 39 -15.08 -6.06 -5.47
CA TYR A 39 -15.64 -5.03 -6.32
C TYR A 39 -16.14 -5.60 -7.65
N ALA A 40 -15.34 -6.40 -8.36
CA ALA A 40 -15.75 -7.00 -9.62
C ALA A 40 -16.98 -7.92 -9.47
N ARG A 41 -17.03 -8.73 -8.40
CA ARG A 41 -18.22 -9.52 -8.03
C ARG A 41 -19.43 -8.62 -7.78
N LEU A 42 -19.25 -7.53 -7.03
CA LEU A 42 -20.30 -6.56 -6.75
C LEU A 42 -20.80 -5.85 -8.02
N ARG A 43 -19.93 -5.64 -9.01
CA ARG A 43 -20.26 -5.17 -10.36
C ARG A 43 -20.89 -6.26 -11.24
N GLY A 44 -21.19 -7.44 -10.71
CA GLY A 44 -21.82 -8.55 -11.41
C GLY A 44 -20.89 -9.33 -12.35
N ARG A 45 -19.58 -9.08 -12.34
CA ARG A 45 -18.64 -9.74 -13.26
C ARG A 45 -18.34 -11.17 -12.82
N PRO A 46 -18.24 -12.14 -13.75
CA PRO A 46 -17.64 -13.44 -13.45
C PRO A 46 -16.22 -13.21 -12.96
N THR A 47 -15.94 -13.58 -11.71
CA THR A 47 -14.69 -13.19 -11.05
C THR A 47 -13.97 -14.41 -10.51
N ARG A 48 -12.65 -14.45 -10.72
CA ARG A 48 -11.76 -15.41 -10.08
C ARG A 48 -10.57 -14.69 -9.44
N PHE A 49 -10.25 -15.04 -8.21
CA PHE A 49 -9.15 -14.49 -7.43
C PHE A 49 -8.18 -15.59 -7.03
N LEU A 50 -6.92 -15.47 -7.46
CA LEU A 50 -5.83 -16.39 -7.11
C LEU A 50 -4.82 -15.76 -6.14
N THR A 51 -4.41 -16.54 -5.15
CA THR A 51 -3.18 -16.32 -4.37
C THR A 51 -2.47 -17.67 -4.13
N GLY A 52 -1.32 -17.68 -3.46
CA GLY A 52 -0.59 -18.93 -3.24
C GLY A 52 0.82 -18.77 -2.70
N THR A 53 1.57 -19.86 -2.75
CA THR A 53 2.96 -19.96 -2.26
C THR A 53 3.91 -20.49 -3.31
N ASP A 54 5.09 -19.88 -3.36
CA ASP A 54 6.25 -20.32 -4.13
C ASP A 54 7.13 -21.18 -3.21
N GLU A 55 7.25 -22.45 -3.56
CA GLU A 55 7.76 -23.50 -2.68
C GLU A 55 9.04 -24.15 -3.18
N HIS A 56 9.58 -23.74 -4.33
CA HIS A 56 10.78 -24.34 -4.92
C HIS A 56 12.05 -23.49 -4.75
N GLY A 57 13.20 -24.05 -5.12
CA GLY A 57 14.45 -23.33 -5.24
C GLY A 57 15.43 -23.49 -4.07
N GLN A 58 16.68 -23.11 -4.34
CA GLN A 58 17.84 -23.31 -3.47
C GLN A 58 17.64 -22.83 -2.03
N LYS A 59 17.05 -21.64 -1.81
CA LYS A 59 16.91 -21.07 -0.46
C LYS A 59 15.97 -21.90 0.43
N ILE A 60 15.00 -22.60 -0.15
CA ILE A 60 14.11 -23.50 0.60
C ILE A 60 14.86 -24.79 0.93
N GLU A 61 15.57 -25.37 -0.03
CA GLU A 61 16.40 -26.58 0.18
C GLU A 61 17.45 -26.34 1.28
N GLU A 62 18.18 -25.22 1.21
CA GLU A 62 19.15 -24.79 2.21
C GLU A 62 18.50 -24.62 3.59
N ARG A 63 17.35 -23.95 3.64
CA ARG A 63 16.67 -23.68 4.92
C ARG A 63 16.11 -24.95 5.55
N ALA A 64 15.56 -25.87 4.76
CA ALA A 64 15.11 -27.18 5.23
C ALA A 64 16.30 -27.98 5.78
N LYS A 65 17.42 -27.99 5.05
CA LYS A 65 18.67 -28.64 5.48
C LYS A 65 19.25 -28.06 6.77
N GLU A 66 19.25 -26.73 6.94
CA GLU A 66 19.65 -26.07 8.19
C GLU A 66 18.81 -26.50 9.40
N LEU A 67 17.54 -26.83 9.16
CA LEU A 67 16.60 -27.29 10.18
C LEU A 67 16.59 -28.83 10.33
N GLY A 68 17.29 -29.56 9.47
CA GLY A 68 17.30 -31.02 9.45
C GLY A 68 15.98 -31.63 8.99
N GLU A 69 15.21 -30.92 8.17
CA GLU A 69 13.91 -31.34 7.63
C GLU A 69 14.02 -31.65 6.13
N ASP A 70 13.13 -32.52 5.62
CA ASP A 70 12.96 -32.68 4.17
C ASP A 70 12.31 -31.41 3.58
N PRO A 71 12.72 -30.92 2.39
CA PRO A 71 12.13 -29.73 1.80
C PRO A 71 10.61 -29.80 1.60
N ALA A 72 10.05 -30.97 1.26
CA ALA A 72 8.61 -31.15 1.09
C ALA A 72 7.88 -30.99 2.43
N GLU A 73 8.39 -31.63 3.48
CA GLU A 73 7.85 -31.48 4.85
C GLU A 73 7.96 -30.02 5.34
N PHE A 74 9.06 -29.34 5.00
CA PHE A 74 9.27 -27.93 5.35
C PHE A 74 8.21 -27.03 4.70
N VAL A 75 7.96 -27.16 3.40
CA VAL A 75 6.99 -26.30 2.70
C VAL A 75 5.55 -26.64 3.07
N ASP A 76 5.23 -27.92 3.30
CA ASP A 76 3.93 -28.36 3.85
C ASP A 76 3.63 -27.72 5.21
N ARG A 77 4.67 -27.49 6.02
CA ARG A 77 4.55 -26.80 7.31
C ARG A 77 4.48 -25.28 7.18
N MET A 78 5.11 -24.70 6.15
CA MET A 78 5.30 -23.25 6.01
C MET A 78 4.23 -22.55 5.17
N SER A 79 3.56 -23.27 4.27
CA SER A 79 2.46 -22.73 3.45
C SER A 79 1.19 -22.39 4.26
N PRO A 80 0.68 -23.27 5.15
CA PRO A 80 -0.58 -23.01 5.88
C PRO A 80 -0.62 -21.67 6.64
N PRO A 81 0.45 -21.22 7.33
CA PRO A 81 0.47 -19.89 7.96
C PRO A 81 0.17 -18.71 7.03
N PHE A 82 0.53 -18.78 5.74
CA PHE A 82 0.16 -17.73 4.77
C PHE A 82 -1.32 -17.75 4.47
N LYS A 83 -1.87 -18.94 4.18
CA LYS A 83 -3.30 -19.13 3.94
C LYS A 83 -4.13 -18.64 5.13
N GLU A 84 -3.78 -19.08 6.33
CA GLU A 84 -4.44 -18.66 7.58
C GLU A 84 -4.37 -17.14 7.78
N ALA A 85 -3.23 -16.50 7.49
CA ALA A 85 -3.09 -15.06 7.61
C ALA A 85 -4.01 -14.30 6.63
N PHE A 86 -4.19 -14.81 5.42
CA PHE A 86 -5.10 -14.22 4.43
C PHE A 86 -6.57 -14.47 4.76
N GLU A 87 -6.91 -15.65 5.29
CA GLU A 87 -8.26 -15.95 5.80
C GLU A 87 -8.62 -15.06 7.01
N GLN A 88 -7.66 -14.82 7.93
CA GLN A 88 -7.83 -13.87 9.05
C GLN A 88 -8.02 -12.42 8.58
N LEU A 89 -7.53 -12.08 7.38
CA LEU A 89 -7.77 -10.80 6.73
C LEU A 89 -9.07 -10.78 5.90
N ASN A 90 -9.90 -11.82 6.03
CA ASN A 90 -11.16 -11.98 5.31
C ASN A 90 -10.95 -11.88 3.79
N CYS A 91 -9.85 -12.41 3.27
CA CYS A 91 -9.62 -12.51 1.83
C CYS A 91 -10.40 -13.68 1.23
N SER A 92 -11.09 -13.42 0.12
CA SER A 92 -12.03 -14.32 -0.55
C SER A 92 -11.46 -14.88 -1.86
N PHE A 93 -10.25 -15.45 -1.78
CA PHE A 93 -9.63 -16.12 -2.93
C PHE A 93 -10.40 -17.38 -3.31
N ASP A 94 -10.55 -17.62 -4.61
CA ASP A 94 -11.25 -18.78 -5.16
C ASP A 94 -10.33 -20.00 -5.30
N ASP A 95 -9.02 -19.76 -5.30
CA ASP A 95 -7.99 -20.81 -5.32
C ASP A 95 -6.76 -20.34 -4.54
N TYR A 96 -6.06 -21.30 -3.93
CA TYR A 96 -4.80 -21.12 -3.23
C TYR A 96 -3.81 -22.13 -3.82
N ILE A 97 -2.95 -21.68 -4.72
CA ILE A 97 -2.01 -22.57 -5.42
C ILE A 97 -0.72 -22.75 -4.65
N ARG A 98 -0.19 -23.97 -4.62
CA ARG A 98 1.17 -24.28 -4.17
C ARG A 98 1.97 -24.83 -5.34
N THR A 99 3.22 -24.40 -5.51
CA THR A 99 4.03 -24.85 -6.66
C THR A 99 4.43 -26.33 -6.57
N THR A 100 4.31 -26.97 -5.40
CA THR A 100 4.51 -28.42 -5.22
C THR A 100 3.32 -29.27 -5.65
N GLU A 101 2.20 -28.68 -6.09
CA GLU A 101 1.04 -29.43 -6.54
C GLU A 101 1.29 -30.05 -7.92
N ALA A 102 0.93 -31.33 -8.10
CA ALA A 102 1.08 -32.03 -9.38
C ALA A 102 0.41 -31.31 -10.57
N ARG A 103 -0.72 -30.62 -10.33
CA ARG A 103 -1.38 -29.80 -11.37
C ARG A 103 -0.53 -28.60 -11.82
N HIS A 104 0.37 -28.12 -10.98
CA HIS A 104 1.28 -27.04 -11.33
C HIS A 104 2.52 -27.57 -12.04
N GLU A 105 3.17 -28.60 -11.48
CA GLU A 105 4.36 -29.20 -12.07
C GLU A 105 4.12 -29.66 -13.52
N SER A 106 2.97 -30.29 -13.77
CA SER A 106 2.57 -30.71 -15.11
C SER A 106 2.47 -29.54 -16.10
N GLU A 107 1.94 -28.40 -15.65
CA GLU A 107 1.75 -27.21 -16.49
C GLU A 107 3.06 -26.46 -16.73
N VAL A 108 3.97 -26.48 -15.75
CA VAL A 108 5.33 -25.96 -15.90
C VAL A 108 6.11 -26.79 -16.92
N GLN A 109 5.98 -28.12 -16.88
CA GLN A 109 6.56 -29.02 -17.87
C GLN A 109 5.97 -28.84 -19.26
N GLU A 110 4.66 -28.64 -19.36
CA GLU A 110 4.00 -28.34 -20.63
C GLU A 110 4.49 -27.02 -21.22
N LEU A 111 4.53 -25.95 -20.42
CA LEU A 111 5.04 -24.66 -20.86
C LEU A 111 6.48 -24.80 -21.36
N TRP A 112 7.35 -25.51 -20.63
CA TRP A 112 8.71 -25.79 -21.07
C TRP A 112 8.76 -26.42 -22.46
N GLN A 113 7.96 -27.47 -22.70
CA GLN A 113 7.91 -28.14 -24.00
C GLN A 113 7.45 -27.20 -25.11
N MET A 114 6.52 -26.27 -24.84
CA MET A 114 6.12 -25.24 -25.81
C MET A 114 7.28 -24.29 -26.16
N LEU A 115 8.05 -23.85 -25.16
CA LEU A 115 9.23 -22.98 -25.36
C LEU A 115 10.37 -23.72 -26.09
N GLU A 116 10.54 -25.01 -25.84
CA GLU A 116 11.49 -25.85 -26.57
C GLU A 116 11.06 -26.04 -28.02
N ALA A 117 9.77 -26.31 -28.25
CA ALA A 117 9.19 -26.47 -29.58
C ALA A 117 9.24 -25.19 -30.43
N SER A 118 9.19 -23.99 -29.80
CA SER A 118 9.42 -22.72 -30.51
C SER A 118 10.88 -22.51 -30.90
N GLY A 119 11.80 -23.33 -30.41
CA GLY A 119 13.24 -23.24 -30.64
C GLY A 119 13.91 -22.16 -29.80
N ASP A 120 13.28 -21.70 -28.72
CA ASP A 120 13.79 -20.62 -27.86
C ASP A 120 14.55 -21.12 -26.63
N ILE A 121 14.59 -22.42 -26.41
CA ILE A 121 15.44 -23.07 -25.40
C ILE A 121 16.68 -23.66 -26.07
N TYR A 122 17.84 -23.47 -25.46
CA TYR A 122 19.07 -24.16 -25.85
C TYR A 122 19.93 -24.49 -24.63
N LEU A 123 20.69 -25.58 -24.69
CA LEU A 123 21.67 -25.92 -23.66
C LEU A 123 22.95 -25.10 -23.87
N GLY A 124 23.41 -24.43 -22.82
CA GLY A 124 24.67 -23.70 -22.79
C GLY A 124 25.39 -23.91 -21.45
N GLU A 125 26.39 -23.08 -21.19
CA GLU A 125 27.13 -23.08 -19.93
C GLU A 125 27.00 -21.71 -19.26
N TYR A 126 26.51 -21.69 -18.03
CA TYR A 126 26.52 -20.50 -17.19
C TYR A 126 27.90 -20.35 -16.57
N GLU A 127 28.68 -19.38 -17.06
CA GLU A 127 29.99 -19.05 -16.50
C GLU A 127 29.87 -17.92 -15.48
N GLY A 128 30.36 -18.16 -14.26
CA GLY A 128 30.44 -17.16 -13.21
C GLY A 128 31.70 -17.32 -12.35
N TRP A 129 32.07 -16.27 -11.64
CA TRP A 129 33.10 -16.33 -10.61
C TRP A 129 32.53 -16.98 -9.36
N TYR A 130 33.21 -17.96 -8.78
CA TYR A 130 32.77 -18.74 -7.62
C TYR A 130 33.87 -18.77 -6.55
N SER A 131 33.56 -18.29 -5.35
CA SER A 131 34.44 -18.42 -4.19
C SER A 131 34.29 -19.82 -3.60
N VAL A 132 35.37 -20.62 -3.64
CA VAL A 132 35.37 -21.96 -3.03
C VAL A 132 35.34 -21.88 -1.49
N ALA A 133 35.83 -20.77 -0.91
CA ALA A 133 35.87 -20.59 0.54
C ALA A 133 34.49 -20.19 1.11
N ASP A 134 33.72 -19.44 0.33
CA ASP A 134 32.40 -18.91 0.74
C ASP A 134 31.24 -19.68 0.11
N GLU A 135 31.55 -20.70 -0.71
CA GLU A 135 30.61 -21.51 -1.49
C GLU A 135 29.55 -20.69 -2.25
N ALA A 136 29.99 -19.56 -2.84
CA ALA A 136 29.08 -18.59 -3.45
C ALA A 136 29.58 -18.06 -4.79
N PHE A 137 28.65 -17.84 -5.72
CA PHE A 137 28.91 -17.08 -6.93
C PHE A 137 29.02 -15.59 -6.62
N ILE A 138 29.97 -14.93 -7.27
CA ILE A 138 30.18 -13.49 -7.24
C ILE A 138 30.07 -12.94 -8.66
N THR A 139 29.49 -11.76 -8.79
CA THR A 139 29.30 -11.08 -10.07
C THR A 139 30.63 -10.59 -10.64
N GLU A 140 30.66 -10.25 -11.92
CA GLU A 140 31.87 -9.67 -12.55
C GLU A 140 32.31 -8.39 -11.84
N THR A 141 31.36 -7.54 -11.44
CA THR A 141 31.63 -6.28 -10.72
C THR A 141 32.15 -6.53 -9.30
N GLU A 142 31.54 -7.45 -8.55
CA GLU A 142 32.04 -7.83 -7.22
C GLU A 142 33.43 -8.46 -7.33
N TYR A 143 33.65 -9.31 -8.34
CA TYR A 143 34.97 -9.87 -8.62
C TYR A 143 35.99 -8.77 -8.90
N GLU A 144 35.65 -7.76 -9.70
CA GLU A 144 36.53 -6.61 -10.00
C GLU A 144 36.91 -5.81 -8.74
N GLU A 145 36.00 -5.70 -7.77
CA GLU A 145 36.20 -5.00 -6.49
C GLU A 145 37.00 -5.80 -5.45
N LEU A 146 37.21 -7.10 -5.65
CA LEU A 146 38.02 -7.93 -4.74
C LEU A 146 39.52 -7.56 -4.78
N ASP A 147 40.20 -7.70 -3.64
CA ASP A 147 41.65 -7.59 -3.56
C ASP A 147 42.36 -8.77 -4.26
N GLU A 148 43.61 -8.57 -4.68
CA GLU A 148 44.40 -9.55 -5.44
C GLU A 148 44.64 -10.89 -4.72
N VAL A 149 44.55 -10.93 -3.39
CA VAL A 149 44.69 -12.18 -2.63
C VAL A 149 43.37 -12.96 -2.64
N THR A 150 42.24 -12.27 -2.55
CA THR A 150 40.90 -12.87 -2.59
C THR A 150 40.52 -13.30 -4.01
N LYS A 151 40.84 -12.50 -5.04
CA LYS A 151 40.65 -12.87 -6.47
C LYS A 151 41.28 -14.22 -6.83
N LYS A 152 42.46 -14.55 -6.28
CA LYS A 152 43.16 -15.82 -6.53
C LYS A 152 42.49 -17.05 -5.91
N LYS A 153 41.53 -16.85 -5.00
CA LYS A 153 40.78 -17.92 -4.32
C LYS A 153 39.41 -18.18 -4.96
N VAL A 154 39.01 -17.31 -5.88
CA VAL A 154 37.79 -17.42 -6.67
C VAL A 154 38.15 -18.09 -8.00
N LYS A 155 37.29 -19.00 -8.45
CA LYS A 155 37.44 -19.70 -9.73
C LYS A 155 36.30 -19.36 -10.66
N ARG A 156 36.57 -19.28 -11.95
CA ARG A 156 35.51 -19.27 -12.95
C ARG A 156 34.95 -20.69 -13.05
N VAL A 157 33.67 -20.85 -12.73
CA VAL A 157 32.95 -22.12 -12.80
C VAL A 157 31.91 -22.01 -13.91
N ALA A 158 31.85 -23.04 -14.74
CA ALA A 158 30.87 -23.20 -15.80
C ALA A 158 29.92 -24.32 -15.37
N GLU A 159 28.64 -24.02 -15.21
CA GLU A 159 27.61 -25.02 -14.95
C GLU A 159 26.72 -25.17 -16.19
N PRO A 160 26.45 -26.39 -16.68
CA PRO A 160 25.51 -26.57 -17.76
C PRO A 160 24.15 -26.01 -17.34
N SER A 161 23.52 -25.27 -18.23
CA SER A 161 22.20 -24.70 -18.01
C SER A 161 21.49 -24.51 -19.33
N TYR A 162 20.21 -24.85 -19.37
CA TYR A 162 19.30 -24.40 -20.41
C TYR A 162 19.06 -22.89 -20.30
N PHE A 163 19.11 -22.22 -21.45
CA PHE A 163 18.87 -20.80 -21.62
C PHE A 163 17.64 -20.56 -22.49
N PHE A 164 16.83 -19.58 -22.09
CA PHE A 164 15.79 -18.98 -22.92
C PHE A 164 16.38 -17.81 -23.71
N LYS A 165 16.08 -17.75 -25.02
CA LYS A 165 16.53 -16.70 -25.96
C LYS A 165 15.84 -15.35 -25.75
N LEU A 166 15.83 -14.83 -24.52
CA LEU A 166 15.19 -13.57 -24.15
C LEU A 166 15.68 -12.39 -25.00
N SER A 167 16.93 -12.42 -25.46
CA SER A 167 17.47 -11.38 -26.35
C SER A 167 16.67 -11.22 -27.66
N ALA A 168 16.07 -12.31 -28.16
CA ALA A 168 15.26 -12.30 -29.38
C ALA A 168 13.85 -11.69 -29.18
N TYR A 169 13.45 -11.40 -27.93
CA TYR A 169 12.12 -10.88 -27.59
C TYR A 169 12.09 -9.37 -27.36
N GLY A 170 13.23 -8.67 -27.42
CA GLY A 170 13.29 -7.22 -27.17
C GLY A 170 12.34 -6.40 -28.06
N GLU A 171 12.40 -6.60 -29.38
CA GLU A 171 11.53 -5.90 -30.34
C GLU A 171 10.07 -6.31 -30.19
N LYS A 172 9.79 -7.63 -30.10
CA LYS A 172 8.42 -8.15 -29.92
C LYS A 172 7.74 -7.58 -28.67
N LEU A 173 8.48 -7.47 -27.57
CA LEU A 173 7.98 -6.86 -26.33
C LEU A 173 7.68 -5.37 -26.51
N LEU A 174 8.55 -4.62 -27.21
CA LEU A 174 8.32 -3.20 -27.47
C LEU A 174 7.08 -2.98 -28.35
N GLU A 175 6.89 -3.79 -29.39
CA GLU A 175 5.69 -3.78 -30.23
C GLU A 175 4.43 -4.08 -29.40
N PHE A 176 4.50 -5.10 -28.53
CA PHE A 176 3.43 -5.42 -27.59
C PHE A 176 3.12 -4.22 -26.66
N TYR A 177 4.14 -3.56 -26.11
CA TYR A 177 3.93 -2.40 -25.23
C TYR A 177 3.34 -1.18 -25.93
N GLU A 178 3.55 -1.03 -27.24
CA GLU A 178 2.95 0.02 -28.06
C GLU A 178 1.48 -0.27 -28.34
N ALA A 179 1.14 -1.54 -28.62
CA ALA A 179 -0.24 -1.98 -28.80
C ALA A 179 -1.06 -1.95 -27.50
N HIS A 180 -0.40 -2.10 -26.34
CA HIS A 180 -1.03 -2.20 -25.03
C HIS A 180 -0.48 -1.14 -24.06
N PRO A 181 -0.87 0.16 -24.21
CA PRO A 181 -0.32 1.26 -23.42
C PRO A 181 -0.63 1.18 -21.92
N ASP A 182 -1.66 0.41 -21.54
CA ASP A 182 -2.08 0.17 -20.14
C ASP A 182 -1.59 -1.16 -19.56
N PHE A 183 -0.72 -1.89 -20.27
CA PHE A 183 -0.21 -3.20 -19.83
C PHE A 183 0.50 -3.10 -18.47
N VAL A 184 1.34 -2.09 -18.24
CA VAL A 184 1.98 -1.86 -16.93
C VAL A 184 1.46 -0.58 -16.31
N GLN A 185 1.00 -0.67 -15.07
CA GLN A 185 0.57 0.47 -14.28
C GLN A 185 1.24 0.48 -12.90
N PRO A 186 1.48 1.66 -12.29
CA PRO A 186 1.31 3.01 -12.84
C PRO A 186 2.28 3.34 -13.99
N ALA A 187 1.96 4.35 -14.80
CA ALA A 187 2.73 4.71 -16.00
C ALA A 187 4.23 4.94 -15.78
N GLY A 188 4.63 5.46 -14.60
CA GLY A 188 6.04 5.62 -14.24
C GLY A 188 6.81 4.29 -14.24
N ARG A 189 6.19 3.21 -13.75
CA ARG A 189 6.75 1.85 -13.78
C ARG A 189 6.86 1.31 -15.19
N PHE A 190 5.90 1.63 -16.05
CA PHE A 190 5.96 1.20 -17.44
C PHE A 190 7.14 1.85 -18.18
N ASN A 191 7.40 3.13 -17.91
CA ASN A 191 8.55 3.82 -18.49
C ASN A 191 9.88 3.18 -18.06
N GLU A 192 10.01 2.76 -16.80
CA GLU A 192 11.17 2.00 -16.31
C GLU A 192 11.35 0.67 -17.07
N VAL A 193 10.26 -0.08 -17.28
CA VAL A 193 10.28 -1.34 -18.05
C VAL A 193 10.66 -1.10 -19.51
N LYS A 194 10.05 -0.11 -20.17
CA LYS A 194 10.36 0.26 -21.57
C LYS A 194 11.82 0.67 -21.73
N ALA A 195 12.35 1.48 -20.80
CA ALA A 195 13.74 1.90 -20.81
C ALA A 195 14.70 0.70 -20.63
N PHE A 196 14.37 -0.23 -19.73
CA PHE A 196 15.15 -1.45 -19.53
C PHE A 196 15.21 -2.31 -20.80
N VAL A 197 14.07 -2.58 -21.45
CA VAL A 197 14.02 -3.39 -22.68
C VAL A 197 14.74 -2.70 -23.84
N LYS A 198 14.60 -1.38 -23.99
CA LYS A 198 15.36 -0.60 -24.99
C LYS A 198 16.87 -0.63 -24.78
N GLY A 199 17.33 -0.89 -23.56
CA GLY A 199 18.75 -1.08 -23.24
C GLY A 199 19.34 -2.39 -23.77
N GLY A 200 18.51 -3.30 -24.28
CA GLY A 200 18.90 -4.63 -24.76
C GLY A 200 18.71 -5.71 -23.69
N LEU A 201 18.26 -6.89 -24.14
CA LEU A 201 18.05 -8.06 -23.29
C LEU A 201 19.14 -9.11 -23.54
N ARG A 202 19.49 -9.86 -22.50
CA ARG A 202 20.39 -11.01 -22.57
C ARG A 202 19.60 -12.29 -22.36
N ASP A 203 20.09 -13.38 -22.94
CA ASP A 203 19.49 -14.70 -22.76
C ASP A 203 19.50 -15.10 -21.27
N LEU A 204 18.42 -15.75 -20.86
CA LEU A 204 18.11 -16.02 -19.46
C LEU A 204 18.34 -17.48 -19.15
N SER A 205 19.20 -17.79 -18.18
CA SER A 205 19.36 -19.16 -17.68
C SER A 205 18.09 -19.61 -16.93
N ILE A 206 17.41 -20.63 -17.46
CA ILE A 206 16.12 -21.14 -16.99
C ILE A 206 16.21 -22.54 -16.36
N SER A 207 17.41 -23.04 -16.05
CA SER A 207 17.58 -24.30 -15.31
C SER A 207 18.79 -24.27 -14.37
N ARG A 208 18.87 -25.19 -13.41
CA ARG A 208 19.98 -25.34 -12.46
C ARG A 208 20.30 -26.82 -12.26
N THR A 209 21.57 -27.13 -11.99
CA THR A 209 22.04 -28.48 -11.62
C THR A 209 22.62 -28.55 -10.21
N SER A 210 22.75 -27.40 -9.54
CA SER A 210 23.41 -27.27 -8.23
C SER A 210 22.54 -27.69 -7.05
N PHE A 211 21.23 -27.83 -7.25
CA PHE A 211 20.25 -28.29 -6.27
C PHE A 211 19.16 -29.11 -6.96
N THR A 212 18.38 -29.85 -6.17
CA THR A 212 17.37 -30.79 -6.67
C THR A 212 15.93 -30.40 -6.34
N TRP A 213 15.74 -29.44 -5.43
CA TRP A 213 14.42 -28.96 -5.04
C TRP A 213 13.79 -27.99 -6.06
N GLY A 214 13.08 -28.55 -7.04
CA GLY A 214 12.31 -27.83 -8.06
C GLY A 214 11.71 -28.76 -9.11
N VAL A 215 10.92 -28.21 -10.04
CA VAL A 215 10.30 -28.99 -11.13
C VAL A 215 11.39 -29.49 -12.09
N PRO A 216 11.48 -30.81 -12.37
CA PRO A 216 12.50 -31.35 -13.26
C PRO A 216 12.26 -30.96 -14.72
N VAL A 217 13.33 -30.72 -15.46
CA VAL A 217 13.29 -30.49 -16.91
C VAL A 217 12.85 -31.78 -17.64
N PRO A 218 11.81 -31.74 -18.48
CA PRO A 218 11.38 -32.89 -19.27
C PRO A 218 12.54 -33.49 -20.08
N GLY A 219 12.81 -34.78 -19.87
CA GLY A 219 13.88 -35.50 -20.56
C GLY A 219 15.29 -35.31 -19.99
N ASP A 220 15.48 -34.46 -18.97
CA ASP A 220 16.78 -34.23 -18.33
C ASP A 220 16.66 -33.96 -16.82
N GLU A 221 16.43 -35.03 -16.04
CA GLU A 221 16.23 -34.97 -14.58
C GLU A 221 17.43 -34.42 -13.78
N LYS A 222 18.59 -34.24 -14.42
CA LYS A 222 19.74 -33.58 -13.78
C LYS A 222 19.51 -32.07 -13.60
N HIS A 223 18.59 -31.51 -14.38
CA HIS A 223 18.23 -30.11 -14.36
C HIS A 223 16.88 -29.91 -13.68
N VAL A 224 16.82 -28.96 -12.76
CA VAL A 224 15.57 -28.39 -12.26
C VAL A 224 15.33 -27.04 -12.93
N MET A 225 14.06 -26.75 -13.23
CA MET A 225 13.65 -25.49 -13.83
C MET A 225 13.91 -24.33 -12.88
N TYR A 226 14.25 -23.18 -13.48
CA TYR A 226 14.43 -21.95 -12.74
C TYR A 226 13.11 -21.52 -12.08
N VAL A 227 13.21 -21.20 -10.79
CA VAL A 227 12.05 -20.87 -9.95
C VAL A 227 11.13 -19.80 -10.54
N TRP A 228 11.62 -18.86 -11.35
CA TRP A 228 10.73 -17.86 -11.96
C TRP A 228 9.94 -18.38 -13.15
N LEU A 229 10.45 -19.36 -13.92
CA LEU A 229 9.66 -19.99 -14.97
C LEU A 229 8.54 -20.83 -14.33
N ASP A 230 8.91 -21.63 -13.34
CA ASP A 230 8.01 -22.39 -12.47
C ASP A 230 6.95 -21.48 -11.84
N ALA A 231 7.38 -20.55 -10.97
CA ALA A 231 6.51 -19.66 -10.24
C ALA A 231 5.61 -18.81 -11.15
N LEU A 232 6.08 -18.23 -12.25
CA LEU A 232 5.22 -17.41 -13.13
C LEU A 232 4.11 -18.25 -13.81
N THR A 233 4.32 -19.54 -14.00
CA THR A 233 3.33 -20.44 -14.62
C THR A 233 2.10 -20.64 -13.73
N ASN A 234 2.19 -20.35 -12.42
CA ASN A 234 1.07 -20.51 -11.46
C ASN A 234 -0.23 -19.86 -11.96
N TYR A 235 -0.12 -18.72 -12.66
CA TYR A 235 -1.24 -17.93 -13.16
C TYR A 235 -2.10 -18.68 -14.17
N ILE A 236 -1.49 -19.57 -14.96
CA ILE A 236 -2.21 -20.41 -15.92
C ILE A 236 -2.46 -21.82 -15.36
N SER A 237 -1.58 -22.34 -14.49
CA SER A 237 -1.80 -23.63 -13.82
C SER A 237 -3.05 -23.65 -12.94
N ALA A 238 -3.33 -22.56 -12.23
CA ALA A 238 -4.55 -22.45 -11.40
C ALA A 238 -5.84 -22.41 -12.22
N LEU A 239 -5.72 -22.22 -13.53
CA LEU A 239 -6.81 -22.28 -14.49
C LEU A 239 -6.84 -23.61 -15.26
N GLY A 240 -5.89 -24.53 -15.03
CA GLY A 240 -5.80 -25.82 -15.72
C GLY A 240 -5.14 -25.78 -17.09
N GLY A 241 -4.35 -24.73 -17.39
CA GLY A 241 -3.42 -24.76 -18.51
C GLY A 241 -3.96 -24.43 -19.90
N PRO A 242 -3.07 -24.10 -20.86
CA PRO A 242 -3.39 -23.84 -22.27
C PRO A 242 -3.32 -25.08 -23.17
N ALA A 243 -2.83 -26.22 -22.67
CA ALA A 243 -2.37 -27.36 -23.48
C ALA A 243 -3.43 -27.90 -24.45
N ASP A 244 -4.67 -28.04 -23.96
CA ASP A 244 -5.80 -28.59 -24.70
C ASP A 244 -6.94 -27.55 -24.74
N PRO A 245 -7.04 -26.72 -25.80
CA PRO A 245 -8.13 -25.76 -25.96
C PRO A 245 -9.51 -26.43 -25.85
N GLY A 246 -10.39 -25.91 -24.99
CA GLY A 246 -11.69 -26.51 -24.71
C GLY A 246 -11.69 -27.63 -23.66
N ALA A 247 -10.52 -28.13 -23.23
CA ALA A 247 -10.42 -29.12 -22.15
C ALA A 247 -10.37 -28.46 -20.77
N SER A 248 -9.98 -27.18 -20.70
CA SER A 248 -9.96 -26.40 -19.46
C SER A 248 -10.95 -25.23 -19.47
N PRO A 249 -12.19 -25.43 -18.97
CA PRO A 249 -13.22 -24.39 -18.95
C PRO A 249 -12.83 -23.13 -18.15
N LEU A 250 -11.98 -23.27 -17.14
CA LEU A 250 -11.51 -22.12 -16.37
C LEU A 250 -10.48 -21.30 -17.15
N TYR A 251 -9.57 -21.95 -17.86
CA TYR A 251 -8.62 -21.26 -18.75
C TYR A 251 -9.36 -20.51 -19.85
N ASP A 252 -10.28 -21.17 -20.54
CA ASP A 252 -11.08 -20.56 -21.60
C ASP A 252 -11.88 -19.34 -21.09
N LYS A 253 -12.44 -19.43 -19.88
CA LYS A 253 -13.23 -18.34 -19.28
C LYS A 253 -12.38 -17.17 -18.78
N PHE A 254 -11.22 -17.43 -18.18
CA PHE A 254 -10.48 -16.41 -17.41
C PHE A 254 -9.15 -15.97 -18.04
N TRP A 255 -8.62 -16.73 -18.99
CA TRP A 255 -7.44 -16.37 -19.80
C TRP A 255 -7.75 -16.22 -21.29
N GLY A 256 -8.89 -16.76 -21.74
CA GLY A 256 -9.35 -16.65 -23.13
C GLY A 256 -9.73 -15.23 -23.58
N GLU A 257 -10.14 -15.12 -24.83
CA GLU A 257 -10.45 -13.85 -25.48
C GLU A 257 -11.53 -13.06 -24.70
N GLY A 258 -11.26 -11.77 -24.45
CA GLY A 258 -12.19 -10.87 -23.76
C GLY A 258 -12.11 -10.91 -22.24
N ALA A 259 -11.46 -11.89 -21.63
CA ALA A 259 -11.20 -11.88 -20.20
C ALA A 259 -10.17 -10.82 -19.81
N GLU A 260 -10.33 -10.20 -18.65
CA GLU A 260 -9.38 -9.24 -18.09
C GLU A 260 -8.54 -9.89 -17.00
N GLN A 261 -7.22 -9.96 -17.22
CA GLN A 261 -6.27 -10.48 -16.25
C GLN A 261 -5.49 -9.32 -15.61
N VAL A 262 -5.55 -9.21 -14.29
CA VAL A 262 -4.82 -8.21 -13.51
C VAL A 262 -3.89 -8.90 -12.53
N HIS A 263 -2.59 -8.76 -12.75
CA HIS A 263 -1.57 -9.20 -11.81
C HIS A 263 -1.21 -8.05 -10.87
N ILE A 264 -1.54 -8.17 -9.58
CA ILE A 264 -1.07 -7.24 -8.54
C ILE A 264 0.29 -7.70 -8.06
N VAL A 265 1.30 -6.86 -8.16
CA VAL A 265 2.68 -7.22 -7.78
C VAL A 265 3.40 -6.10 -7.04
N GLY A 266 4.45 -6.44 -6.28
CA GLY A 266 5.40 -5.47 -5.77
C GLY A 266 6.34 -4.96 -6.86
N LYS A 267 6.80 -3.70 -6.76
CA LYS A 267 7.76 -3.10 -7.71
C LYS A 267 9.07 -3.90 -7.84
N ASP A 268 9.46 -4.65 -6.81
CA ASP A 268 10.68 -5.46 -6.77
C ASP A 268 10.64 -6.65 -7.73
N ILE A 269 9.45 -7.15 -8.06
CA ILE A 269 9.27 -8.28 -8.97
C ILE A 269 8.68 -7.89 -10.33
N LEU A 270 8.55 -6.59 -10.59
CA LEU A 270 7.95 -6.06 -11.82
C LEU A 270 8.64 -6.58 -13.09
N ARG A 271 9.97 -6.67 -13.10
CA ARG A 271 10.71 -7.12 -14.30
C ARG A 271 10.34 -8.55 -14.70
N PHE A 272 10.14 -9.44 -13.73
CA PHE A 272 9.72 -10.82 -14.02
C PHE A 272 8.35 -10.84 -14.68
N HIS A 273 7.41 -10.01 -14.23
CA HIS A 273 6.03 -9.99 -14.71
C HIS A 273 5.83 -9.18 -15.99
N ALA A 274 6.65 -8.16 -16.22
CA ALA A 274 6.50 -7.24 -17.34
C ALA A 274 7.50 -7.50 -18.47
N VAL A 275 8.51 -8.36 -18.28
CA VAL A 275 9.50 -8.71 -19.32
C VAL A 275 9.58 -10.21 -19.53
N TYR A 276 9.89 -10.98 -18.49
CA TYR A 276 10.14 -12.42 -18.67
C TYR A 276 8.85 -13.18 -18.93
N TRP A 277 7.82 -12.92 -18.11
CA TRP A 277 6.52 -13.54 -18.27
C TRP A 277 5.90 -13.32 -19.65
N PRO A 278 5.73 -12.08 -20.16
CA PRO A 278 5.22 -11.88 -21.51
C PRO A 278 6.14 -12.49 -22.58
N ALA A 279 7.47 -12.53 -22.39
CA ALA A 279 8.35 -13.21 -23.35
C ALA A 279 8.12 -14.72 -23.40
N PHE A 280 7.97 -15.38 -22.24
CA PHE A 280 7.63 -16.81 -22.17
C PHE A 280 6.27 -17.09 -22.82
N LEU A 281 5.26 -16.26 -22.53
CA LEU A 281 3.93 -16.40 -23.13
C LEU A 281 3.95 -16.19 -24.65
N LEU A 282 4.64 -15.15 -25.14
CA LEU A 282 4.79 -14.90 -26.58
C LEU A 282 5.55 -16.04 -27.27
N SER A 283 6.53 -16.65 -26.61
CA SER A 283 7.24 -17.84 -27.10
C SER A 283 6.32 -19.05 -27.22
N ALA A 284 5.47 -19.27 -26.22
CA ALA A 284 4.49 -20.35 -26.20
C ALA A 284 3.24 -20.07 -27.08
N GLY A 285 3.17 -18.91 -27.75
CA GLY A 285 2.00 -18.53 -28.53
C GLY A 285 0.76 -18.17 -27.69
N ILE A 286 0.96 -17.87 -26.41
CA ILE A 286 -0.10 -17.50 -25.45
C ILE A 286 -0.19 -15.98 -25.35
N THR A 287 -1.41 -15.44 -25.28
CA THR A 287 -1.61 -14.00 -25.08
C THR A 287 -1.15 -13.58 -23.68
N PRO A 288 -0.30 -12.53 -23.56
CA PRO A 288 0.06 -11.96 -22.28
C PRO A 288 -1.15 -11.43 -21.48
N PRO A 289 -1.05 -11.32 -20.14
CA PRO A 289 -2.15 -10.81 -19.33
C PRO A 289 -2.51 -9.37 -19.71
N THR A 290 -3.76 -8.99 -19.48
CA THR A 290 -4.24 -7.63 -19.82
C THR A 290 -3.48 -6.53 -19.08
N ARG A 291 -3.14 -6.73 -17.80
CA ARG A 291 -2.52 -5.73 -16.94
C ARG A 291 -1.61 -6.32 -15.87
N VAL A 292 -0.45 -5.72 -15.67
CA VAL A 292 0.44 -5.86 -14.51
C VAL A 292 0.41 -4.54 -13.75
N TRP A 293 -0.08 -4.57 -12.53
CA TRP A 293 -0.17 -3.40 -11.68
C TRP A 293 0.82 -3.54 -10.51
N ALA A 294 1.77 -2.61 -10.40
CA ALA A 294 2.90 -2.68 -9.47
C ALA A 294 2.84 -1.62 -8.35
N HIS A 295 2.63 -2.03 -7.09
CA HIS A 295 2.69 -1.12 -5.94
C HIS A 295 4.12 -0.87 -5.46
N GLY A 296 4.28 0.22 -4.70
CA GLY A 296 5.46 0.45 -3.87
C GLY A 296 5.49 -0.44 -2.62
N TRP A 297 6.54 -0.26 -1.83
CA TRP A 297 6.72 -0.99 -0.58
C TRP A 297 5.96 -0.35 0.56
N LEU A 298 5.47 -1.20 1.47
CA LEU A 298 5.07 -0.78 2.79
C LEU A 298 6.31 -0.85 3.70
N THR A 299 6.82 0.31 4.13
CA THR A 299 7.89 0.43 5.12
C THR A 299 7.31 0.54 6.53
N ILE A 300 8.15 0.47 7.55
CA ILE A 300 7.77 0.76 8.94
C ILE A 300 8.76 1.75 9.51
N ASN A 301 8.25 2.93 9.89
CA ASN A 301 9.05 4.08 10.33
C ASN A 301 10.20 4.42 9.36
N GLY A 302 9.95 4.32 8.05
CA GLY A 302 10.91 4.61 6.97
C GLY A 302 11.87 3.48 6.62
N GLU A 303 11.83 2.35 7.35
CA GLU A 303 12.71 1.20 7.11
C GLU A 303 11.98 0.05 6.40
N LYS A 304 12.70 -0.69 5.55
CA LYS A 304 12.18 -1.93 4.96
C LYS A 304 11.97 -2.96 6.08
N MET A 305 10.85 -3.67 6.01
CA MET A 305 10.54 -4.77 6.92
C MET A 305 11.63 -5.85 6.87
N SER A 306 12.18 -6.21 8.04
CA SER A 306 13.02 -7.39 8.22
C SER A 306 12.97 -7.90 9.66
N LYS A 307 13.08 -9.21 9.84
CA LYS A 307 13.17 -9.78 11.18
C LYS A 307 14.43 -9.39 11.93
N ARG A 308 15.56 -9.21 11.22
CA ARG A 308 16.84 -8.81 11.81
C ARG A 308 16.74 -7.43 12.48
N LEU A 309 15.94 -6.52 11.91
CA LEU A 309 15.68 -5.19 12.47
C LEU A 309 14.56 -5.17 13.53
N GLY A 310 13.92 -6.32 13.81
CA GLY A 310 12.82 -6.42 14.76
C GLY A 310 11.57 -5.61 14.38
N ASN A 311 11.48 -5.11 13.14
CA ASN A 311 10.35 -4.32 12.63
C ASN A 311 9.35 -5.18 11.84
N PHE A 312 9.34 -6.50 12.03
CA PHE A 312 8.41 -7.41 11.36
C PHE A 312 7.00 -7.31 11.98
N ILE A 313 5.97 -7.00 11.18
CA ILE A 313 4.58 -6.93 11.65
C ILE A 313 3.75 -8.07 11.04
N PRO A 314 3.40 -9.10 11.82
CA PRO A 314 2.45 -10.11 11.38
C PRO A 314 1.02 -9.52 11.32
N PRO A 315 0.15 -9.99 10.40
CA PRO A 315 -1.22 -9.46 10.30
C PRO A 315 -2.09 -9.75 11.53
N LYS A 316 -1.95 -10.93 12.14
CA LYS A 316 -2.83 -11.40 13.22
C LYS A 316 -2.93 -10.43 14.41
N PRO A 317 -1.83 -9.95 15.02
CA PRO A 317 -1.93 -9.01 16.14
C PRO A 317 -2.63 -7.70 15.78
N LEU A 318 -2.51 -7.22 14.53
CA LEU A 318 -3.26 -6.04 14.08
C LEU A 318 -4.75 -6.32 13.98
N VAL A 319 -5.13 -7.46 13.42
CA VAL A 319 -6.53 -7.90 13.32
C VAL A 319 -7.15 -8.09 14.71
N ASP A 320 -6.44 -8.75 15.63
CA ASP A 320 -6.91 -8.97 17.00
C ASP A 320 -7.10 -7.65 17.76
N ALA A 321 -6.27 -6.63 17.46
CA ALA A 321 -6.31 -5.33 18.13
C ALA A 321 -7.35 -4.35 17.57
N PHE A 322 -7.45 -4.26 16.23
CA PHE A 322 -8.25 -3.24 15.55
C PHE A 322 -9.49 -3.80 14.84
N GLY A 323 -9.55 -5.11 14.62
CA GLY A 323 -10.54 -5.76 13.77
C GLY A 323 -10.12 -5.79 12.30
N VAL A 324 -10.51 -6.86 11.60
CA VAL A 324 -10.10 -7.15 10.21
C VAL A 324 -10.39 -6.00 9.25
N ASP A 325 -11.60 -5.47 9.27
CA ASP A 325 -12.03 -4.40 8.37
C ASP A 325 -11.28 -3.08 8.58
N VAL A 326 -10.87 -2.79 9.81
CA VAL A 326 -10.07 -1.58 10.10
C VAL A 326 -8.67 -1.72 9.49
N VAL A 327 -8.07 -2.90 9.60
CA VAL A 327 -6.77 -3.18 8.98
C VAL A 327 -6.87 -3.10 7.46
N ARG A 328 -7.89 -3.72 6.86
CA ARG A 328 -8.13 -3.66 5.41
C ARG A 328 -8.35 -2.23 4.91
N TYR A 329 -9.21 -1.48 5.60
CA TYR A 329 -9.45 -0.07 5.30
C TYR A 329 -8.15 0.73 5.37
N TYR A 330 -7.37 0.58 6.43
CA TYR A 330 -6.12 1.29 6.60
C TYR A 330 -5.14 1.02 5.45
N LEU A 331 -4.94 -0.27 5.10
CA LEU A 331 -4.06 -0.67 4.01
C LEU A 331 -4.49 -0.03 2.68
N MET A 332 -5.78 0.05 2.40
CA MET A 332 -6.30 0.60 1.14
C MET A 332 -6.46 2.12 1.16
N ARG A 333 -6.40 2.77 2.32
CA ARG A 333 -6.68 4.20 2.49
C ARG A 333 -5.43 5.06 2.73
N GLU A 334 -4.49 4.56 3.53
CA GLU A 334 -3.35 5.35 4.02
C GLU A 334 -2.34 5.64 2.92
N VAL A 335 -1.95 4.61 2.18
CA VAL A 335 -0.89 4.69 1.19
C VAL A 335 -1.52 4.91 -0.18
N GLY A 336 -0.99 5.89 -0.92
CA GLY A 336 -1.32 6.03 -2.34
C GLY A 336 -0.92 4.76 -3.08
N PHE A 337 -1.90 3.93 -3.45
CA PHE A 337 -1.64 2.65 -4.12
C PHE A 337 -0.80 2.92 -5.37
N GLY A 338 0.47 2.48 -5.36
CA GLY A 338 1.46 2.68 -6.42
C GLY A 338 2.75 3.32 -5.90
N GLN A 339 2.67 4.02 -4.77
CA GLN A 339 3.79 4.66 -4.09
C GLN A 339 4.29 3.79 -2.94
N ASP A 340 5.50 4.09 -2.48
CA ASP A 340 5.97 3.59 -1.19
C ASP A 340 5.19 4.31 -0.09
N GLY A 341 4.88 3.60 0.98
CA GLY A 341 4.16 4.18 2.12
C GLY A 341 4.67 3.60 3.42
N ASP A 342 4.45 4.34 4.51
CA ASP A 342 4.93 3.96 5.81
C ASP A 342 3.79 3.51 6.72
N PHE A 343 3.94 2.31 7.29
CA PHE A 343 3.02 1.78 8.27
C PHE A 343 3.40 2.27 9.67
N ALA A 344 2.43 2.86 10.37
CA ALA A 344 2.55 3.18 11.78
C ALA A 344 1.26 2.84 12.55
N HIS A 345 1.39 2.12 13.66
CA HIS A 345 0.25 1.74 14.53
C HIS A 345 -0.57 2.97 14.96
N LYS A 346 0.09 4.10 15.24
CA LYS A 346 -0.58 5.35 15.57
C LYS A 346 -1.46 5.91 14.44
N HIS A 347 -1.09 5.69 13.18
CA HIS A 347 -1.90 6.13 12.04
C HIS A 347 -3.14 5.25 11.87
N VAL A 348 -3.04 3.95 12.14
CA VAL A 348 -4.21 3.05 12.19
C VAL A 348 -5.24 3.58 13.18
N LEU A 349 -4.79 3.91 14.39
CA LEU A 349 -5.66 4.46 15.44
C LEU A 349 -6.21 5.85 15.07
N ALA A 350 -5.41 6.71 14.44
CA ALA A 350 -5.85 8.03 14.00
C ALA A 350 -6.98 7.94 12.96
N ARG A 351 -6.84 7.07 11.95
CA ARG A 351 -7.90 6.81 10.97
C ARG A 351 -9.13 6.16 11.60
N TYR A 352 -8.92 5.19 12.48
CA TYR A 352 -10.01 4.57 13.23
C TYR A 352 -10.85 5.61 13.97
N ASN A 353 -10.22 6.50 14.73
CA ASN A 353 -10.92 7.52 15.50
C ASN A 353 -11.55 8.59 14.59
N GLY A 354 -10.78 9.14 13.66
CA GLY A 354 -11.19 10.29 12.85
C GLY A 354 -12.21 9.94 11.76
N GLU A 355 -11.95 8.89 10.99
CA GLU A 355 -12.71 8.57 9.78
C GLU A 355 -13.79 7.52 10.04
N LEU A 356 -13.44 6.43 10.74
CA LEU A 356 -14.36 5.30 10.94
C LEU A 356 -15.34 5.57 12.08
N ALA A 357 -14.84 5.81 13.30
CA ALA A 357 -15.67 5.99 14.48
C ALA A 357 -16.41 7.33 14.49
N ASN A 358 -15.70 8.45 14.29
CA ASN A 358 -16.33 9.78 14.32
C ASN A 358 -17.06 10.15 13.03
N GLY A 359 -16.61 9.63 11.88
CA GLY A 359 -17.26 9.86 10.59
C GLY A 359 -18.47 8.95 10.37
N LEU A 360 -18.23 7.70 9.99
CA LEU A 360 -19.28 6.76 9.60
C LEU A 360 -20.07 6.19 10.79
N GLY A 361 -19.37 5.68 11.81
CA GLY A 361 -20.01 5.01 12.96
C GLY A 361 -20.92 5.93 13.76
N ASN A 362 -20.45 7.15 14.04
CA ASN A 362 -21.25 8.16 14.74
C ASN A 362 -22.44 8.64 13.92
N LEU A 363 -22.30 8.80 12.59
CA LEU A 363 -23.41 9.15 11.70
C LEU A 363 -24.53 8.11 11.77
N LEU A 364 -24.19 6.83 11.62
CA LEU A 364 -25.14 5.72 11.73
C LEU A 364 -25.83 5.71 13.11
N ASN A 365 -25.07 5.81 14.20
CA ASN A 365 -25.62 5.76 15.55
C ASN A 365 -26.55 6.95 15.86
N ARG A 366 -26.16 8.17 15.46
CA ARG A 366 -27.02 9.36 15.57
C ARG A 366 -28.33 9.14 14.83
N MET A 367 -28.26 8.62 13.61
CA MET A 367 -29.43 8.47 12.77
C MET A 367 -30.34 7.34 13.26
N VAL A 368 -29.85 6.10 13.27
CA VAL A 368 -30.65 4.90 13.60
C VAL A 368 -31.06 4.89 15.07
N THR A 369 -30.09 5.02 15.99
CA THR A 369 -30.36 4.86 17.42
C THR A 369 -30.99 6.10 18.05
N SER A 370 -30.55 7.30 17.67
CA SER A 370 -30.99 8.52 18.37
C SER A 370 -32.19 9.20 17.72
N ILE A 371 -32.33 9.16 16.40
CA ILE A 371 -33.46 9.78 15.69
C ILE A 371 -34.52 8.74 15.35
N VAL A 372 -34.22 7.77 14.47
CA VAL A 372 -35.23 6.84 13.93
C VAL A 372 -35.89 6.02 15.03
N ARG A 373 -35.09 5.35 15.88
CA ARG A 373 -35.60 4.54 16.99
C ARG A 373 -36.47 5.33 17.98
N LYS A 374 -36.04 6.55 18.34
CA LYS A 374 -36.65 7.30 19.46
C LYS A 374 -37.78 8.22 19.03
N GLN A 375 -37.74 8.72 17.79
CA GLN A 375 -38.63 9.78 17.30
C GLN A 375 -39.53 9.31 16.16
N LEU A 376 -39.21 8.18 15.51
CA LEU A 376 -39.91 7.65 14.32
C LEU A 376 -40.23 6.15 14.49
N ASP A 377 -40.42 5.69 15.73
CA ASP A 377 -40.77 4.31 16.08
C ASP A 377 -39.84 3.21 15.52
N GLY A 378 -38.60 3.58 15.20
CA GLY A 378 -37.63 2.67 14.61
C GLY A 378 -37.90 2.31 13.15
N LYS A 379 -38.83 2.98 12.48
CA LYS A 379 -39.20 2.68 11.09
C LYS A 379 -38.59 3.69 10.13
N VAL A 380 -38.16 3.22 8.96
CA VAL A 380 -37.78 4.10 7.86
C VAL A 380 -39.00 4.97 7.50
N PRO A 381 -38.89 6.30 7.56
CA PRO A 381 -40.01 7.21 7.31
C PRO A 381 -40.25 7.42 5.81
N GLU A 382 -41.35 8.09 5.46
CA GLU A 382 -41.58 8.59 4.10
C GLU A 382 -40.54 9.68 3.75
N PRO A 383 -39.99 9.70 2.52
CA PRO A 383 -38.99 10.68 2.10
C PRO A 383 -39.51 12.12 2.02
N GLY A 384 -40.82 12.31 1.83
CA GLY A 384 -41.40 13.63 1.54
C GLY A 384 -40.89 14.24 0.22
N GLU A 385 -41.25 15.50 -0.05
CA GLU A 385 -40.73 16.23 -1.22
C GLU A 385 -39.30 16.73 -0.96
N PRO A 386 -38.31 16.40 -1.82
CA PRO A 386 -36.93 16.83 -1.63
C PRO A 386 -36.76 18.34 -1.86
N THR A 387 -36.11 19.01 -0.92
CA THR A 387 -35.63 20.39 -1.06
C THR A 387 -34.33 20.42 -1.86
N GLU A 388 -33.77 21.62 -2.04
CA GLU A 388 -32.48 21.79 -2.71
C GLU A 388 -31.34 21.07 -1.97
N ASP A 389 -31.39 21.01 -0.64
CA ASP A 389 -30.34 20.35 0.16
C ASP A 389 -30.33 18.83 -0.09
N GLU A 390 -31.49 18.18 -0.16
CA GLU A 390 -31.54 16.74 -0.47
C GLU A 390 -31.14 16.46 -1.92
N LYS A 391 -31.54 17.32 -2.87
CA LYS A 391 -31.10 17.21 -4.26
C LYS A 391 -29.59 17.34 -4.38
N GLN A 392 -28.98 18.26 -3.63
CA GLN A 392 -27.53 18.44 -3.62
C GLN A 392 -26.80 17.24 -2.99
N LEU A 393 -27.36 16.64 -1.95
CA LEU A 393 -26.80 15.43 -1.34
C LEU A 393 -26.92 14.22 -2.28
N LEU A 394 -28.05 14.07 -2.99
CA LEU A 394 -28.22 13.08 -4.05
C LEU A 394 -27.16 13.23 -5.15
N LEU A 395 -26.96 14.45 -5.67
CA LEU A 395 -25.91 14.71 -6.68
C LEU A 395 -24.52 14.35 -6.16
N THR A 396 -24.25 14.62 -4.87
CA THR A 396 -22.99 14.24 -4.23
C THR A 396 -22.84 12.73 -4.15
N ALA A 397 -23.91 11.99 -3.83
CA ALA A 397 -23.90 10.54 -3.79
C ALA A 397 -23.66 9.91 -5.18
N GLN A 398 -24.36 10.40 -6.21
CA GLN A 398 -24.17 9.96 -7.59
C GLN A 398 -22.74 10.20 -8.09
N ARG A 399 -22.18 11.39 -7.79
CA ARG A 399 -20.79 11.71 -8.13
C ARG A 399 -19.81 10.80 -7.38
N ALA A 400 -19.98 10.64 -6.07
CA ALA A 400 -19.13 9.79 -5.26
C ALA A 400 -19.14 8.34 -5.77
N ALA A 401 -20.31 7.77 -6.06
CA ALA A 401 -20.44 6.42 -6.61
C ALA A 401 -19.77 6.30 -7.99
N THR A 402 -19.99 7.27 -8.88
CA THR A 402 -19.40 7.25 -10.23
C THR A 402 -17.88 7.37 -10.20
N GLU A 403 -17.34 8.31 -9.41
CA GLU A 403 -15.90 8.53 -9.30
C GLU A 403 -15.22 7.38 -8.56
N ALA A 404 -15.84 6.82 -7.52
CA ALA A 404 -15.32 5.65 -6.81
C ALA A 404 -15.25 4.42 -7.72
N ALA A 405 -16.28 4.14 -8.51
CA ALA A 405 -16.26 3.05 -9.49
C ALA A 405 -15.12 3.24 -10.51
N LYS A 406 -14.98 4.45 -11.07
CA LYS A 406 -13.87 4.78 -11.98
C LYS A 406 -12.51 4.51 -11.33
N HIS A 407 -12.31 4.97 -10.10
CA HIS A 407 -11.05 4.73 -9.39
C HIS A 407 -10.81 3.25 -9.12
N MET A 408 -11.86 2.45 -8.87
CA MET A 408 -11.72 1.00 -8.73
C MET A 408 -11.34 0.30 -10.05
N ASP A 409 -11.95 0.71 -11.16
CA ASP A 409 -11.61 0.21 -12.51
C ASP A 409 -10.14 0.55 -12.90
N ASP A 410 -9.65 1.69 -12.42
CA ASP A 410 -8.26 2.16 -12.57
C ASP A 410 -7.29 1.60 -11.50
N VAL A 411 -7.74 0.68 -10.64
CA VAL A 411 -6.94 0.06 -9.56
C VAL A 411 -6.37 1.13 -8.60
N GLN A 412 -7.21 2.08 -8.19
CA GLN A 412 -6.90 3.17 -7.26
C GLN A 412 -7.82 3.13 -6.03
N PRO A 413 -7.74 2.05 -5.19
CA PRO A 413 -8.64 1.85 -4.06
C PRO A 413 -8.63 3.03 -3.05
N HIS A 414 -7.48 3.65 -2.83
CA HIS A 414 -7.32 4.81 -1.96
C HIS A 414 -8.17 6.01 -2.42
N ARG A 415 -8.22 6.29 -3.72
CA ARG A 415 -9.05 7.37 -4.27
C ARG A 415 -10.53 7.01 -4.25
N ALA A 416 -10.88 5.75 -4.48
CA ALA A 416 -12.26 5.31 -4.32
C ALA A 416 -12.77 5.54 -2.89
N LEU A 417 -11.97 5.19 -1.87
CA LEU A 417 -12.29 5.46 -0.47
C LEU A 417 -12.39 6.97 -0.17
N GLU A 418 -11.54 7.82 -0.76
CA GLU A 418 -11.66 9.27 -0.64
C GLU A 418 -13.04 9.77 -1.12
N LYS A 419 -13.51 9.30 -2.28
CA LYS A 419 -14.83 9.67 -2.82
C LYS A 419 -15.98 9.16 -1.98
N ILE A 420 -15.87 7.95 -1.45
CA ILE A 420 -16.86 7.42 -0.50
C ILE A 420 -16.90 8.30 0.77
N TRP A 421 -15.74 8.74 1.27
CA TRP A 421 -15.66 9.62 2.44
C TRP A 421 -16.11 11.05 2.18
N GLU A 422 -16.02 11.56 0.95
CA GLU A 422 -16.64 12.82 0.56
C GLU A 422 -18.17 12.77 0.79
N LEU A 423 -18.83 11.65 0.44
CA LEU A 423 -20.26 11.43 0.72
C LEU A 423 -20.52 11.33 2.23
N VAL A 424 -19.73 10.56 2.98
CA VAL A 424 -19.87 10.47 4.45
C VAL A 424 -19.76 11.85 5.10
N GLY A 425 -18.81 12.67 4.65
CA GLY A 425 -18.62 14.04 5.11
C GLY A 425 -19.79 14.96 4.72
N ALA A 426 -20.30 14.86 3.49
CA ALA A 426 -21.46 15.63 3.05
C ALA A 426 -22.72 15.29 3.85
N THR A 427 -22.96 14.01 4.12
CA THR A 427 -24.10 13.56 4.93
C THR A 427 -23.99 14.03 6.38
N ASN A 428 -22.79 14.02 6.98
CA ASN A 428 -22.59 14.59 8.31
C ASN A 428 -22.89 16.10 8.34
N ARG A 429 -22.41 16.87 7.34
CA ARG A 429 -22.73 18.31 7.24
C ARG A 429 -24.22 18.57 7.09
N TYR A 430 -24.91 17.76 6.28
CA TYR A 430 -26.35 17.83 6.11
C TYR A 430 -27.10 17.58 7.44
N VAL A 431 -26.70 16.57 8.21
CA VAL A 431 -27.25 16.32 9.56
C VAL A 431 -27.04 17.52 10.49
N ASP A 432 -25.85 18.12 10.45
CA ASP A 432 -25.55 19.25 11.33
C ASP A 432 -26.31 20.53 10.94
N GLN A 433 -26.52 20.77 9.65
CA GLN A 433 -27.30 21.90 9.13
C GLN A 433 -28.80 21.75 9.41
N THR A 434 -29.34 20.54 9.24
CA THR A 434 -30.77 20.27 9.44
C THR A 434 -31.15 20.08 10.91
N ALA A 435 -30.17 19.77 11.77
CA ALA A 435 -30.31 19.62 13.20
C ALA A 435 -31.55 18.77 13.60
N PRO A 436 -31.62 17.47 13.21
CA PRO A 436 -32.81 16.64 13.40
C PRO A 436 -33.27 16.51 14.86
N TRP A 437 -32.36 16.68 15.83
CA TRP A 437 -32.73 16.73 17.26
C TRP A 437 -33.58 17.97 17.61
N ALA A 438 -33.35 19.10 16.95
CA ALA A 438 -34.16 20.30 17.13
C ALA A 438 -35.52 20.12 16.46
N LEU A 439 -35.56 19.56 15.24
CA LEU A 439 -36.81 19.23 14.55
C LEU A 439 -37.70 18.29 15.39
N ALA A 440 -37.09 17.24 15.97
CA ALA A 440 -37.80 16.32 16.87
C ALA A 440 -38.35 17.04 18.11
N LYS A 441 -37.55 17.90 18.75
CA LYS A 441 -37.98 18.69 19.91
C LYS A 441 -39.12 19.67 19.58
N ASN A 442 -39.14 20.21 18.37
CA ASN A 442 -40.13 21.17 17.91
C ASN A 442 -41.41 20.50 17.36
N GLY A 443 -41.45 19.16 17.24
CA GLY A 443 -42.58 18.44 16.66
C GLY A 443 -42.71 18.59 15.14
N GLU A 444 -41.63 18.90 14.43
CA GLU A 444 -41.61 19.05 12.97
C GLU A 444 -41.46 17.69 12.26
N THR A 445 -42.41 16.78 12.49
CA THR A 445 -42.32 15.35 12.13
C THR A 445 -42.11 15.10 10.64
N GLU A 446 -42.75 15.85 9.75
CA GLU A 446 -42.61 15.68 8.30
C GLU A 446 -41.18 16.00 7.83
N LYS A 447 -40.62 17.13 8.29
CA LYS A 447 -39.23 17.50 7.99
C LYS A 447 -38.24 16.52 8.60
N LEU A 448 -38.50 16.07 9.83
CA LEU A 448 -37.69 15.06 10.48
C LEU A 448 -37.67 13.76 9.68
N GLY A 449 -38.82 13.32 9.17
CA GLY A 449 -38.95 12.15 8.30
C GLY A 449 -38.12 12.27 7.03
N ARG A 450 -38.25 13.38 6.29
CA ARG A 450 -37.43 13.66 5.09
C ARG A 450 -35.93 13.64 5.35
N VAL A 451 -35.49 14.34 6.40
CA VAL A 451 -34.07 14.37 6.82
C VAL A 451 -33.60 12.97 7.16
N ALA A 452 -34.42 12.23 7.91
CA ALA A 452 -34.09 10.89 8.34
C ALA A 452 -33.95 9.93 7.16
N TYR A 453 -34.92 9.91 6.25
CA TYR A 453 -34.86 9.08 5.05
C TYR A 453 -33.61 9.37 4.23
N THR A 454 -33.33 10.65 3.98
CA THR A 454 -32.19 11.09 3.17
C THR A 454 -30.86 10.57 3.73
N VAL A 455 -30.68 10.64 5.06
CA VAL A 455 -29.45 10.16 5.71
C VAL A 455 -29.38 8.63 5.67
N LEU A 456 -30.49 7.92 5.89
CA LEU A 456 -30.52 6.47 5.82
C LEU A 456 -30.24 5.95 4.40
N GLU A 457 -30.75 6.64 3.38
CA GLU A 457 -30.50 6.30 1.98
C GLU A 457 -29.03 6.56 1.60
N ALA A 458 -28.43 7.66 2.07
CA ALA A 458 -26.99 7.88 1.94
C ALA A 458 -26.17 6.76 2.59
N LEU A 459 -26.58 6.31 3.80
CA LEU A 459 -25.93 5.21 4.50
C LEU A 459 -26.10 3.86 3.76
N ARG A 460 -27.25 3.63 3.11
CA ARG A 460 -27.46 2.46 2.23
C ARG A 460 -26.42 2.47 1.10
N TRP A 461 -26.25 3.59 0.41
CA TRP A 461 -25.24 3.72 -0.66
C TRP A 461 -23.82 3.47 -0.13
N VAL A 462 -23.46 4.10 1.00
CA VAL A 462 -22.16 3.89 1.63
C VAL A 462 -21.94 2.41 1.97
N SER A 463 -22.97 1.72 2.48
CA SER A 463 -22.89 0.29 2.83
C SER A 463 -22.51 -0.60 1.65
N VAL A 464 -22.96 -0.25 0.44
CA VAL A 464 -22.60 -0.95 -0.79
C VAL A 464 -21.16 -0.64 -1.18
N MET A 465 -20.81 0.65 -1.24
CA MET A 465 -19.51 1.09 -1.74
C MET A 465 -18.34 0.68 -0.85
N ILE A 466 -18.55 0.51 0.47
CA ILE A 466 -17.50 0.04 1.39
C ILE A 466 -17.37 -1.48 1.45
N ALA A 467 -18.33 -2.25 0.92
CA ALA A 467 -18.33 -3.71 1.02
C ALA A 467 -17.08 -4.41 0.48
N PRO A 468 -16.43 -3.92 -0.61
CA PRO A 468 -15.16 -4.49 -1.06
C PRO A 468 -14.01 -4.32 -0.06
N PHE A 469 -14.04 -3.24 0.74
CA PHE A 469 -12.97 -2.85 1.65
C PHE A 469 -13.19 -3.39 3.06
N MET A 470 -14.42 -3.28 3.56
CA MET A 470 -14.85 -3.60 4.91
C MET A 470 -16.12 -4.46 4.88
N PRO A 471 -16.02 -5.74 4.47
CA PRO A 471 -17.18 -6.62 4.30
C PRO A 471 -18.04 -6.78 5.57
N ASP A 472 -17.42 -6.95 6.74
CA ASP A 472 -18.16 -7.20 7.98
C ASP A 472 -18.85 -5.92 8.50
N LYS A 473 -18.21 -4.76 8.33
CA LYS A 473 -18.78 -3.45 8.70
C LYS A 473 -19.83 -2.99 7.70
N ALA A 474 -19.67 -3.32 6.42
CA ALA A 474 -20.73 -3.13 5.42
C ALA A 474 -21.99 -3.90 5.82
N LYS A 475 -21.83 -5.19 6.12
CA LYS A 475 -22.91 -6.04 6.62
C LYS A 475 -23.54 -5.48 7.89
N GLY A 476 -22.74 -5.18 8.91
CA GLY A 476 -23.25 -4.61 10.17
C GLY A 476 -23.97 -3.27 9.99
N LEU A 477 -23.54 -2.44 9.03
CA LEU A 477 -24.23 -1.20 8.67
C LEU A 477 -25.62 -1.51 8.10
N ARG A 478 -25.71 -2.46 7.15
CA ARG A 478 -26.96 -2.88 6.53
C ARG A 478 -27.93 -3.49 7.53
N GLU A 479 -27.45 -4.36 8.41
CA GLU A 479 -28.24 -4.94 9.50
C GLU A 479 -28.87 -3.82 10.36
N GLN A 480 -28.11 -2.79 10.72
CA GLN A 480 -28.66 -1.66 11.50
C GLN A 480 -29.69 -0.82 10.75
N LEU A 481 -29.61 -0.76 9.41
CA LEU A 481 -30.64 -0.17 8.56
C LEU A 481 -31.89 -1.07 8.43
N GLY A 482 -31.85 -2.31 8.92
CA GLY A 482 -32.92 -3.30 8.75
C GLY A 482 -32.90 -3.99 7.40
N LEU A 483 -31.76 -3.98 6.71
CA LEU A 483 -31.56 -4.59 5.40
C LEU A 483 -30.82 -5.92 5.53
N ASP A 484 -31.10 -6.82 4.60
CA ASP A 484 -30.31 -8.03 4.41
C ASP A 484 -28.89 -7.69 3.92
N ASP A 485 -27.97 -8.63 4.14
CA ASP A 485 -26.63 -8.58 3.56
C ASP A 485 -26.68 -8.51 2.02
N LEU A 486 -25.59 -8.06 1.40
CA LEU A 486 -25.52 -7.95 -0.06
C LEU A 486 -25.51 -9.34 -0.70
N ALA A 487 -26.62 -9.70 -1.34
CA ALA A 487 -26.73 -10.89 -2.18
C ALA A 487 -26.07 -10.64 -3.55
N VAL A 488 -24.74 -10.62 -3.58
CA VAL A 488 -23.95 -10.42 -4.79
C VAL A 488 -24.21 -11.57 -5.76
N THR A 489 -24.61 -11.23 -6.99
CA THR A 489 -25.01 -12.19 -8.03
C THR A 489 -24.31 -11.86 -9.35
N GLU A 490 -23.69 -12.87 -9.97
CA GLU A 490 -23.11 -12.76 -11.32
C GLU A 490 -24.21 -12.30 -12.30
N GLY A 491 -23.85 -11.39 -13.22
CA GLY A 491 -24.74 -10.76 -14.19
C GLY A 491 -25.51 -9.52 -13.69
N THR A 492 -25.50 -9.23 -12.38
CA THR A 492 -26.21 -8.07 -11.81
C THR A 492 -25.21 -7.07 -11.23
N ASP A 493 -25.21 -5.83 -11.72
CA ASP A 493 -24.43 -4.73 -11.13
C ASP A 493 -25.15 -4.22 -9.88
N HIS A 494 -24.56 -4.44 -8.71
CA HIS A 494 -25.11 -4.00 -7.42
C HIS A 494 -24.57 -2.64 -6.99
N TRP A 495 -23.69 -2.01 -7.77
CA TRP A 495 -23.18 -0.68 -7.45
C TRP A 495 -24.33 0.34 -7.41
N PRO A 496 -24.37 1.27 -6.44
CA PRO A 496 -25.54 2.12 -6.27
C PRO A 496 -25.69 3.13 -7.43
N GLU A 497 -26.85 3.09 -8.09
CA GLU A 497 -27.20 4.02 -9.19
C GLU A 497 -28.50 4.79 -8.91
N ALA A 498 -29.48 4.17 -8.26
CA ALA A 498 -30.80 4.76 -7.99
C ALA A 498 -30.95 5.16 -6.52
N TRP A 499 -31.45 6.37 -6.30
CA TRP A 499 -31.75 6.90 -4.97
C TRP A 499 -33.21 6.69 -4.64
N GLY A 500 -33.48 6.37 -3.38
CA GLY A 500 -34.83 6.14 -2.87
C GLY A 500 -35.24 4.67 -2.88
N GLU A 501 -34.27 3.74 -2.90
CA GLU A 501 -34.57 2.30 -2.88
C GLU A 501 -34.68 1.72 -1.47
N LEU A 502 -34.32 2.48 -0.43
CA LEU A 502 -34.58 2.08 0.95
C LEU A 502 -36.10 1.96 1.18
N PRO A 503 -36.64 0.76 1.49
CA PRO A 503 -38.08 0.59 1.60
C PRO A 503 -38.65 1.31 2.82
N VAL A 504 -39.67 2.13 2.62
CA VAL A 504 -40.38 2.81 3.70
C VAL A 504 -41.04 1.79 4.62
N GLY A 505 -41.05 2.08 5.92
CA GLY A 505 -41.61 1.20 6.95
C GLY A 505 -40.68 0.06 7.39
N THR A 506 -39.52 -0.11 6.74
CA THR A 506 -38.49 -1.07 7.19
C THR A 506 -38.13 -0.81 8.64
N GLN A 507 -38.10 -1.87 9.45
CA GLN A 507 -37.75 -1.78 10.86
C GLN A 507 -36.22 -1.75 10.99
N THR A 508 -35.67 -0.60 11.35
CA THR A 508 -34.25 -0.46 11.68
C THR A 508 -33.91 -1.32 12.91
N GLN A 509 -32.68 -1.82 12.98
CA GLN A 509 -32.20 -2.69 14.06
C GLN A 509 -31.00 -2.05 14.77
N PRO A 510 -31.22 -1.07 15.66
CA PRO A 510 -30.13 -0.45 16.43
C PRO A 510 -29.26 -1.50 17.13
N GLY A 511 -27.97 -1.52 16.81
CA GLY A 511 -27.01 -2.48 17.35
C GLY A 511 -25.87 -1.81 18.09
N ASP A 512 -24.83 -2.61 18.40
CA ASP A 512 -23.59 -2.09 18.93
C ASP A 512 -22.94 -1.09 17.95
N PRO A 513 -22.18 -0.09 18.44
CA PRO A 513 -21.48 0.83 17.55
C PRO A 513 -20.58 0.06 16.56
N LEU A 514 -20.67 0.37 15.27
CA LEU A 514 -19.83 -0.27 14.23
C LEU A 514 -18.33 -0.16 14.55
N PHE A 515 -17.93 0.99 15.10
CA PHE A 515 -16.58 1.29 15.52
C PHE A 515 -16.63 1.82 16.97
N PRO A 516 -16.55 0.94 17.98
CA PRO A 516 -16.56 1.33 19.38
C PRO A 516 -15.45 2.34 19.68
N ARG A 517 -15.77 3.44 20.39
CA ARG A 517 -14.74 4.42 20.76
C ARG A 517 -13.72 3.79 21.70
N LEU A 518 -12.44 3.90 21.35
CA LEU A 518 -11.34 3.46 22.19
C LEU A 518 -10.96 4.58 23.15
N HIS A 519 -11.09 4.35 24.46
CA HIS A 519 -10.66 5.30 25.48
C HIS A 519 -9.12 5.34 25.60
N PRO A 520 -8.52 6.44 26.12
CA PRO A 520 -7.06 6.56 26.21
C PRO A 520 -6.35 5.39 26.91
N LYS A 521 -6.98 4.79 27.93
CA LYS A 521 -6.44 3.60 28.61
C LYS A 521 -6.42 2.36 27.71
N GLU A 522 -7.44 2.20 26.87
CA GLU A 522 -7.55 1.08 25.93
C GLU A 522 -6.56 1.27 24.78
N GLN A 523 -6.41 2.50 24.29
CA GLN A 523 -5.39 2.87 23.29
C GLN A 523 -3.99 2.58 23.81
N ALA A 524 -3.66 3.01 25.04
CA ALA A 524 -2.36 2.72 25.65
C ALA A 524 -2.14 1.22 25.85
N LYS A 525 -3.18 0.46 26.26
CA LYS A 525 -3.10 -1.00 26.38
C LYS A 525 -2.88 -1.68 25.03
N LEU A 526 -3.53 -1.17 23.98
CA LEU A 526 -3.38 -1.65 22.62
C LEU A 526 -1.95 -1.46 22.13
N PHE A 527 -1.39 -0.26 22.27
CA PHE A 527 0.01 0.01 21.91
C PHE A 527 1.01 -0.80 22.73
N ALA A 528 0.77 -0.97 24.03
CA ALA A 528 1.59 -1.84 24.87
C ALA A 528 1.61 -3.30 24.37
N GLY A 529 0.50 -3.79 23.79
CA GLY A 529 0.42 -5.10 23.14
C GLY A 529 1.36 -5.27 21.94
N PHE A 530 1.81 -4.17 21.34
CA PHE A 530 2.79 -4.14 20.25
C PHE A 530 4.20 -3.76 20.73
N GLY A 531 4.44 -3.66 22.04
CA GLY A 531 5.70 -3.18 22.59
C GLY A 531 5.95 -1.68 22.35
N LEU A 532 4.87 -0.90 22.18
CA LEU A 532 4.93 0.55 21.95
C LEU A 532 4.52 1.31 23.21
N GLY A 533 5.00 2.55 23.32
CA GLY A 533 4.63 3.48 24.38
C GLY A 533 3.17 3.94 24.27
N PRO A 534 2.66 4.67 25.27
CA PRO A 534 1.26 5.12 25.31
C PRO A 534 0.87 6.01 24.12
N ASP A 535 1.86 6.66 23.48
CA ASP A 535 1.68 7.52 22.31
C ASP A 535 1.85 6.76 20.97
N GLY A 536 2.06 5.43 21.02
CA GLY A 536 2.25 4.58 19.84
C GLY A 536 3.66 4.65 19.23
N GLU A 537 4.61 5.27 19.93
CA GLU A 537 6.02 5.31 19.55
C GLU A 537 6.79 4.11 20.11
N LYS A 538 7.89 3.70 19.46
CA LYS A 538 8.72 2.59 19.96
C LYS A 538 9.24 2.92 21.36
N LEU A 539 9.08 1.98 22.29
CA LEU A 539 9.76 2.06 23.58
C LEU A 539 11.28 1.94 23.34
N PRO A 540 12.13 2.69 24.07
CA PRO A 540 13.56 2.44 24.03
C PRO A 540 13.86 0.99 24.44
N ALA A 541 14.80 0.34 23.75
CA ALA A 541 15.10 -1.08 23.93
C ALA A 541 15.50 -1.40 25.39
N GLU A 542 14.97 -2.51 25.94
CA GLU A 542 15.31 -3.00 27.29
C GLU A 542 16.74 -3.58 27.32
N GLY A 543 17.71 -2.68 27.40
CA GLY A 543 19.05 -2.88 27.96
C GLY A 543 19.41 -1.80 28.99
N ASP A 544 18.56 -0.78 29.14
CA ASP A 544 18.78 0.42 29.95
C ASP A 544 17.70 0.66 31.01
N ALA A 545 17.22 -0.42 31.65
CA ALA A 545 16.35 -0.30 32.82
C ALA A 545 16.84 -1.21 33.97
N PRO A 546 17.34 -0.65 35.09
CA PRO A 546 17.59 -1.44 36.28
C PRO A 546 16.27 -1.79 36.96
N ALA A 547 16.14 -3.07 37.31
CA ALA A 547 15.08 -3.57 38.18
C ALA A 547 15.14 -2.89 39.56
N GLU A 548 14.06 -2.20 39.93
CA GLU A 548 13.35 -2.30 41.22
C GLU A 548 12.44 -1.10 41.44
N ALA A 549 11.14 -1.34 41.63
CA ALA A 549 10.31 -0.51 42.51
C ALA A 549 9.05 -1.25 42.96
N LYS A 550 9.15 -1.94 44.09
CA LYS A 550 8.06 -1.93 45.08
C LYS A 550 8.44 -0.96 46.19
N THR A 551 7.44 -0.21 46.64
CA THR A 551 7.32 0.55 47.91
C THR A 551 7.87 1.99 48.01
N LYS A 552 6.90 2.93 47.96
CA LYS A 552 6.67 4.16 48.77
C LYS A 552 7.83 5.14 49.14
N THR A 553 7.44 6.42 49.01
CA THR A 553 7.74 7.64 49.81
C THR A 553 8.74 8.71 49.31
N LYS A 554 8.16 9.93 49.15
CA LYS A 554 8.70 11.31 49.08
C LYS A 554 10.20 11.53 49.43
N LYS A 555 10.98 12.11 48.51
CA LYS A 555 11.56 13.49 48.52
C LYS A 555 12.75 13.65 47.56
N ALA A 556 12.79 14.83 46.93
CA ALA A 556 13.94 15.59 46.42
C ALA A 556 14.79 15.03 45.26
N LYS A 557 14.65 15.71 44.12
CA LYS A 557 15.57 15.82 42.98
C LYS A 557 17.06 15.76 43.41
N LYS A 558 17.79 14.81 42.83
CA LYS A 558 19.19 15.00 42.39
C LYS A 558 19.37 14.32 41.04
N SER A 559 19.81 15.11 40.07
CA SER A 559 20.14 14.71 38.70
C SER A 559 21.31 13.72 38.66
N LYS A 560 21.23 12.73 37.78
CA LYS A 560 22.40 11.98 37.28
C LYS A 560 22.47 12.10 35.76
N LYS A 561 23.70 12.30 35.29
CA LYS A 561 24.13 12.67 33.94
C LYS A 561 23.88 11.57 32.91
N ALA A 562 23.45 11.97 31.71
CA ALA A 562 23.40 11.17 30.50
C ALA A 562 24.81 10.85 29.98
N GLU A 563 24.96 9.71 29.30
CA GLU A 563 26.17 9.33 28.57
C GLU A 563 26.39 10.24 27.35
N PRO A 564 27.64 10.43 26.91
CA PRO A 564 27.95 11.33 25.81
C PRO A 564 27.53 10.72 24.47
N LEU A 565 26.78 11.51 23.69
CA LEU A 565 26.49 11.23 22.29
C LEU A 565 27.80 11.07 21.49
N PRO A 566 27.82 10.29 20.40
CA PRO A 566 28.95 10.25 19.47
C PRO A 566 29.36 11.67 19.04
N GLU A 567 30.66 11.89 18.81
CA GLU A 567 31.19 13.21 18.49
C GLU A 567 30.50 13.77 17.23
N GLY A 568 29.84 14.93 17.38
CA GLY A 568 29.07 15.57 16.29
C GLY A 568 27.59 15.20 16.23
N CYS A 569 27.09 14.25 17.02
CA CYS A 569 25.66 13.91 17.07
C CYS A 569 24.90 14.79 18.07
N ILE A 570 23.70 15.22 17.69
CA ILE A 570 22.73 15.85 18.59
C ILE A 570 21.68 14.83 19.02
N ALA A 571 21.18 14.94 20.25
CA ALA A 571 20.03 14.16 20.68
C ALA A 571 18.80 14.55 19.85
N PHE A 572 17.89 13.60 19.62
CA PHE A 572 16.68 13.86 18.85
C PHE A 572 15.82 14.99 19.45
N ASP A 573 15.76 15.10 20.79
CA ASP A 573 15.11 16.22 21.48
C ASP A 573 15.70 17.59 21.10
N GLN A 574 17.00 17.65 20.80
CA GLN A 574 17.64 18.88 20.34
C GLN A 574 17.20 19.25 18.92
N PHE A 575 16.92 18.26 18.06
CA PHE A 575 16.33 18.50 16.74
C PHE A 575 14.85 18.91 16.84
N LEU A 576 14.04 18.21 17.65
CA LEU A 576 12.64 18.58 17.89
C LEU A 576 12.49 19.97 18.51
N ALA A 577 13.49 20.42 19.27
CA ALA A 577 13.55 21.75 19.82
C ALA A 577 13.86 22.85 18.78
N VAL A 578 14.15 22.51 17.52
CA VAL A 578 14.36 23.49 16.44
C VAL A 578 13.07 23.63 15.63
N GLU A 579 12.54 24.85 15.52
CA GLU A 579 11.38 25.17 14.69
C GLU A 579 11.82 25.67 13.32
N LEU A 580 11.79 24.80 12.30
CA LEU A 580 11.96 25.20 10.91
C LEU A 580 10.61 25.62 10.31
N ARG A 581 10.54 26.78 9.67
CA ARG A 581 9.34 27.30 9.01
C ARG A 581 9.66 27.83 7.62
N VAL A 582 8.73 27.66 6.69
CA VAL A 582 8.78 28.32 5.38
C VAL A 582 8.37 29.78 5.55
N GLY A 583 9.20 30.71 5.08
CA GLY A 583 8.95 32.14 5.15
C GLY A 583 9.04 32.83 3.80
N LEU A 584 8.16 33.79 3.56
CA LEU A 584 8.15 34.60 2.33
C LEU A 584 8.92 35.90 2.57
N VAL A 585 9.97 36.14 1.79
CA VAL A 585 10.77 37.37 1.90
C VAL A 585 9.98 38.55 1.32
N ARG A 586 9.58 39.49 2.18
CA ARG A 586 8.84 40.70 1.82
C ARG A 586 9.74 41.85 1.39
N SER A 587 10.93 41.94 1.98
CA SER A 587 11.96 42.89 1.56
C SER A 587 13.34 42.40 1.95
N ALA A 588 14.35 42.85 1.19
CA ALA A 588 15.75 42.63 1.45
C ALA A 588 16.51 43.95 1.25
N GLU A 589 17.43 44.29 2.15
CA GLU A 589 18.21 45.53 2.08
C GLU A 589 19.66 45.29 2.51
N PRO A 590 20.65 45.91 1.87
CA PRO A 590 22.02 45.91 2.38
C PRO A 590 22.12 46.52 3.78
N VAL A 591 22.89 45.90 4.68
CA VAL A 591 23.19 46.51 5.98
C VAL A 591 24.28 47.57 5.80
N GLU A 592 23.96 48.81 6.18
CA GLU A 592 24.90 49.94 6.11
C GLU A 592 26.16 49.65 6.92
N GLY A 593 27.34 49.84 6.31
CA GLY A 593 28.63 49.54 6.94
C GLY A 593 29.09 48.08 6.87
N SER A 594 28.32 47.16 6.28
CA SER A 594 28.72 45.76 6.08
C SER A 594 28.65 45.31 4.62
N ASP A 595 29.74 44.75 4.09
CA ASP A 595 29.81 44.18 2.74
C ASP A 595 29.25 42.74 2.66
N LYS A 596 28.86 42.13 3.78
CA LYS A 596 28.44 40.71 3.86
C LYS A 596 26.98 40.49 4.23
N LEU A 597 26.32 41.48 4.80
CA LEU A 597 25.02 41.30 5.45
C LEU A 597 23.87 41.90 4.64
N LEU A 598 22.76 41.15 4.56
CA LEU A 598 21.44 41.63 4.16
C LEU A 598 20.50 41.62 5.37
N LYS A 599 19.65 42.64 5.46
CA LYS A 599 18.52 42.72 6.38
C LYS A 599 17.27 42.26 5.62
N LEU A 600 16.66 41.17 6.04
CA LEU A 600 15.47 40.57 5.44
C LEU A 600 14.25 40.80 6.33
N ALA A 601 13.12 41.18 5.73
CA ALA A 601 11.81 41.11 6.37
C ALA A 601 11.09 39.86 5.86
N ILE A 602 10.91 38.84 6.72
CA ILE A 602 10.36 37.54 6.33
C ILE A 602 9.00 37.33 6.99
N ASP A 603 7.98 37.12 6.16
CA ASP A 603 6.64 36.76 6.58
C ASP A 603 6.60 35.27 6.96
N LEU A 604 6.25 34.98 8.22
CA LEU A 604 6.08 33.63 8.76
C LEU A 604 4.61 33.35 9.15
N GLY A 605 3.66 34.04 8.54
CA GLY A 605 2.23 33.95 8.90
C GLY A 605 1.89 34.61 10.24
N GLU A 606 2.73 35.53 10.69
CA GLU A 606 2.58 36.29 11.94
C GLU A 606 2.03 37.70 11.66
N GLU A 607 1.57 38.42 12.69
CA GLU A 607 1.01 39.78 12.55
C GLU A 607 2.01 40.77 11.91
N LYS A 608 3.33 40.55 12.11
CA LYS A 608 4.40 41.35 11.52
C LYS A 608 5.49 40.43 10.96
N PRO A 609 6.08 40.76 9.79
CA PRO A 609 7.25 40.06 9.30
C PRO A 609 8.42 40.17 10.29
N ARG A 610 9.18 39.08 10.43
CA ARG A 610 10.36 39.05 11.28
C ARG A 610 11.57 39.64 10.58
N GLN A 611 12.40 40.36 11.33
CA GLN A 611 13.68 40.83 10.83
C GLN A 611 14.74 39.73 10.97
N VAL A 612 15.37 39.33 9.87
CA VAL A 612 16.48 38.37 9.87
C VAL A 612 17.69 38.99 9.18
N VAL A 613 18.83 39.00 9.86
CA VAL A 613 20.09 39.53 9.32
C VAL A 613 20.94 38.36 8.83
N ALA A 614 21.10 38.24 7.51
CA ALA A 614 21.70 37.08 6.86
C ALA A 614 23.01 37.44 6.14
N GLY A 615 24.05 36.62 6.31
CA GLY A 615 25.38 36.79 5.71
C GLY A 615 25.49 36.38 4.24
N ILE A 616 24.47 36.65 3.44
CA ILE A 616 24.33 36.10 2.08
C ILE A 616 24.55 37.15 0.97
N ARG A 617 24.93 38.37 1.32
CA ARG A 617 25.09 39.50 0.38
C ARG A 617 26.11 39.25 -0.74
N LYS A 618 27.10 38.40 -0.49
CA LYS A 618 28.12 38.03 -1.49
C LYS A 618 27.58 37.14 -2.61
N HIS A 619 26.45 36.47 -2.38
CA HIS A 619 25.87 35.49 -3.30
C HIS A 619 24.49 35.90 -3.83
N TYR A 620 23.81 36.84 -3.17
CA TYR A 620 22.48 37.32 -3.56
C TYR A 620 22.44 38.84 -3.54
N ALA A 621 21.94 39.45 -4.62
CA ALA A 621 21.46 40.82 -4.59
C ALA A 621 20.12 40.89 -3.82
N PRO A 622 19.75 42.04 -3.24
CA PRO A 622 18.47 42.20 -2.56
C PRO A 622 17.26 41.75 -3.40
N ASP A 623 17.24 42.14 -4.69
CA ASP A 623 16.13 41.85 -5.61
C ASP A 623 15.99 40.35 -5.92
N ASP A 624 17.09 39.57 -5.78
CA ASP A 624 17.05 38.12 -6.02
C ASP A 624 16.29 37.36 -4.93
N LEU A 625 16.00 38.00 -3.79
CA LEU A 625 15.40 37.35 -2.62
C LEU A 625 13.95 37.74 -2.39
N VAL A 626 13.52 38.91 -2.88
CA VAL A 626 12.13 39.35 -2.73
C VAL A 626 11.20 38.32 -3.38
N ASP A 627 10.09 38.01 -2.71
CA ASP A 627 9.09 37.01 -3.09
C ASP A 627 9.57 35.54 -3.10
N LYS A 628 10.82 35.25 -2.71
CA LYS A 628 11.27 33.87 -2.50
C LYS A 628 10.74 33.30 -1.19
N ARG A 629 10.40 32.00 -1.23
CA ARG A 629 10.07 31.19 -0.06
C ARG A 629 11.32 30.50 0.45
N VAL A 630 11.78 30.90 1.63
CA VAL A 630 13.03 30.44 2.25
C VAL A 630 12.74 29.66 3.53
N VAL A 631 13.62 28.73 3.90
CA VAL A 631 13.53 27.99 5.17
C VAL A 631 14.20 28.79 6.29
N VAL A 632 13.45 29.06 7.37
CA VAL A 632 13.88 29.87 8.52
C VAL A 632 13.83 29.03 9.80
N VAL A 633 14.90 29.06 10.59
CA VAL A 633 14.86 28.66 12.00
C VAL A 633 14.16 29.75 12.82
N ALA A 634 12.93 29.48 13.25
CA ALA A 634 12.00 30.46 13.81
C ALA A 634 12.05 30.57 15.35
N ASN A 635 12.65 29.63 16.08
CA ASN A 635 12.68 29.66 17.55
C ASN A 635 14.08 29.88 18.15
N LEU A 636 15.01 30.45 17.36
CA LEU A 636 16.27 30.95 17.88
C LEU A 636 16.05 32.21 18.72
N ALA A 637 16.74 32.31 19.86
CA ALA A 637 16.77 33.54 20.65
C ALA A 637 17.31 34.70 19.79
N PRO A 638 16.63 35.87 19.78
CA PRO A 638 17.09 37.01 19.00
C PRO A 638 18.51 37.44 19.36
N ARG A 639 19.30 37.82 18.36
CA ARG A 639 20.68 38.29 18.55
C ARG A 639 20.95 39.57 17.78
N LYS A 640 21.76 40.46 18.34
CA LYS A 640 22.25 41.64 17.63
C LYS A 640 23.40 41.26 16.71
N ILE A 641 23.22 41.48 15.41
CA ILE A 641 24.21 41.31 14.37
C ILE A 641 24.41 42.69 13.73
N PHE A 642 25.62 43.24 13.86
CA PHE A 642 25.96 44.55 13.29
C PHE A 642 24.99 45.67 13.72
N GLY A 643 24.59 45.67 15.00
CA GLY A 643 23.66 46.65 15.57
C GLY A 643 22.17 46.37 15.33
N LEU A 644 21.82 45.47 14.42
CA LEU A 644 20.45 45.08 14.09
C LEU A 644 20.05 43.78 14.80
N GLU A 645 18.82 43.69 15.28
CA GLU A 645 18.29 42.45 15.89
C GLU A 645 17.87 41.45 14.80
N SER A 646 18.39 40.22 14.85
CA SER A 646 17.97 39.09 14.02
C SER A 646 17.08 38.16 14.84
N GLN A 647 15.86 37.93 14.38
CA GLN A 647 14.78 37.19 15.05
C GLN A 647 14.55 35.79 14.44
N GLY A 648 15.58 35.27 13.78
CA GLY A 648 15.60 33.97 13.12
C GLY A 648 16.89 33.80 12.32
N MET A 649 17.00 32.67 11.61
CA MET A 649 18.12 32.36 10.73
C MET A 649 17.62 31.69 9.46
N VAL A 650 18.02 32.20 8.29
CA VAL A 650 17.76 31.55 6.99
C VAL A 650 18.78 30.43 6.78
N LEU A 651 18.32 29.27 6.29
CA LEU A 651 19.21 28.16 5.95
C LEU A 651 19.77 28.30 4.53
N ALA A 652 21.05 28.00 4.36
CA ALA A 652 21.73 27.95 3.07
C ALA A 652 22.66 26.73 3.00
N ALA A 653 22.82 26.17 1.81
CA ALA A 653 23.79 25.14 1.48
C ALA A 653 24.98 25.76 0.75
N SER A 654 26.19 25.34 1.09
CA SER A 654 27.42 25.81 0.46
C SER A 654 28.40 24.67 0.23
N THR A 655 29.01 24.66 -0.95
CA THR A 655 30.22 23.88 -1.30
C THR A 655 31.34 24.85 -1.68
N ASP A 656 32.52 24.34 -2.01
CA ASP A 656 33.63 25.18 -2.49
C ASP A 656 33.27 25.95 -3.78
N ASP A 657 32.34 25.42 -4.60
CA ASP A 657 31.97 25.97 -5.92
C ASP A 657 30.55 26.57 -5.99
N ALA A 658 29.68 26.32 -5.00
CA ALA A 658 28.27 26.73 -5.06
C ALA A 658 27.70 27.23 -3.72
N PHE A 659 26.79 28.19 -3.77
CA PHE A 659 26.06 28.71 -2.61
C PHE A 659 24.59 28.89 -2.94
N SER A 660 23.69 28.26 -2.18
CA SER A 660 22.24 28.35 -2.40
C SER A 660 21.46 28.50 -1.11
N VAL A 661 20.51 29.44 -1.07
CA VAL A 661 19.54 29.52 0.04
C VAL A 661 18.54 28.38 -0.13
N LEU A 662 18.20 27.68 0.97
CA LEU A 662 17.20 26.62 0.92
C LEU A 662 15.83 27.22 0.64
N THR A 663 15.21 26.78 -0.46
CA THR A 663 13.88 27.20 -0.91
C THR A 663 12.98 25.98 -1.11
N VAL A 664 11.67 26.20 -1.20
CA VAL A 664 10.68 25.16 -1.50
C VAL A 664 10.17 25.32 -2.93
N GLU A 665 10.03 24.21 -3.66
CA GLU A 665 9.60 24.22 -5.07
C GLU A 665 8.10 24.53 -5.22
N ALA A 666 7.28 24.12 -4.26
CA ALA A 666 5.84 24.35 -4.27
C ALA A 666 5.45 25.68 -3.62
N GLU A 667 4.28 26.20 -4.00
CA GLU A 667 3.69 27.40 -3.38
C GLU A 667 3.14 27.12 -1.97
N ILE A 668 4.04 27.00 -1.00
CA ILE A 668 3.67 26.74 0.40
C ILE A 668 3.29 28.06 1.11
N PRO A 669 2.20 28.08 1.93
CA PRO A 669 1.84 29.24 2.73
C PRO A 669 2.96 29.68 3.70
N PRO A 670 3.17 31.00 3.90
CA PRO A 670 4.08 31.50 4.94
C PRO A 670 3.72 30.97 6.33
N GLY A 671 4.72 30.54 7.09
CA GLY A 671 4.56 30.02 8.45
C GLY A 671 4.36 28.51 8.57
N THR A 672 4.22 27.79 7.45
CA THR A 672 4.15 26.32 7.47
C THR A 672 5.42 25.72 8.07
N ARG A 673 5.25 24.81 9.03
CA ARG A 673 6.36 24.09 9.67
C ARG A 673 6.99 23.12 8.66
N ALA A 674 8.31 23.20 8.51
CA ALA A 674 9.11 22.16 7.87
C ALA A 674 9.53 21.17 8.96
N SER A 675 9.22 19.88 8.78
CA SER A 675 9.44 18.82 9.76
C SER A 675 10.33 17.72 9.22
#